data_AF-A0A1I5LHJ9-F1
#
_entry.id   AF-A0A1I5LHJ9-F1
#
_cell.length_a   1.000
_cell.length_b   1.000
_cell.length_c   1.000
_cell.angle_alpha   90.00
_cell.angle_beta   90.00
_cell.angle_gamma   90.00
#
_symmetry.space_group_name_H-M   'P 1'
#
loop_
_entity.id
_entity.type
_entity.pdbx_description
1 polymer ?
#
loop_
_entity_poly.entity_id
_entity_poly.type
_entity_poly.pdbx_seq_one_letter_code
_entity_poly.pdbx_strand_id
1 'polypeptide(L)'
;MKKFLSLALALVMTMSLVTISAGAKDFTDDSKIAYDEAVAVISEIGVVDGYSDGSFNPQNTLTRGAAAKIICNLVLGPTTASALSADAAPFSDVPATHEFAGYIAYCSQQGIINGYADGTFKPAGTLTGYQFMKMLLGALGYDGEIEGFTGANWTVNVAKLALGVGLDDGNDEFSGNAYVTREEACLYAFNTLQADMVEYDSKTSVSIGGAEVVIAGSKAQVADQGVYDDTMNAKGLQFAEKYFPKLTKTKNDTDPFGRPAAEWKYKSNVIGSYADTSDLLETYTAKAKRGDLYTLVGSSVVNDLTDEYDLTVYVDGAKVKDPTVSNYFNKNSSAAAGVSGNGVLTEVYMDDDNNVTIVQINTYLVKATDDYSSSKGTLTFEVVDINTDTAESDNPIDMPPLGNSIDNDDVNVESFKEDDYILVTYSYDSKAIESAELAEVVTGEVSEFTETDNVIIDGTTYKYNKLVGKEQSRTEYTIGEDAKVVLDEYGYILYIDEAISTSSYVYIESLASTENSKTVKLNAYFTDGTFGEITVKKVAGETGAAAMRDASGWYTFSKDSADKYTLSTVKNPLTTADATVSGAETVVTANGKVRFMPNAEGEDITIGTNESASVADIKGDSSTIFVVMDADDEVTTYTGVANVPDITTSAEFDGTVAISVVYKQSTGYAKYVFIDVSEDADAVIDDANSAADYLFLLKYTGNKTTSGEDTYYKYKVVLDGKETEKFVESSLVDGGDSNGTLFRNIKENSKGYVTKATVFEDAAKRDVVEMTKADGDQITFSGDTLTIVGEDYIIGDKCNVTLGIGKNAHADLIDEGNDYYLSQGSARSMANYLKNYNLTGTAYIAVDDDNSEVATDIYVWVSSATYVGPVNDETTEEEDLEAAQKLVDDYLASDTAALEYDYESETPTASDLKSKMATDYAADGVTVSVRVTSFSTPTAGNVTSATAEVTVSATVNEQTASEKLTVSITVTNTSVA
;
A
#
# COMPACT_ATOMS: atom_id res chain seq x y z
N MET A 1 -7.85 9.23 17.51
CA MET A 1 -6.41 9.06 17.79
C MET A 1 -5.53 9.95 16.92
N LYS A 2 -5.94 10.34 15.70
CA LYS A 2 -5.29 11.36 14.84
C LYS A 2 -5.25 12.82 15.37
N LYS A 3 -5.64 13.06 16.64
CA LYS A 3 -5.49 14.35 17.32
C LYS A 3 -4.34 14.36 18.35
N PHE A 4 -3.63 13.24 18.49
CA PHE A 4 -2.44 13.11 19.32
C PHE A 4 -1.13 13.01 18.50
N LEU A 5 -1.19 12.79 17.18
CA LEU A 5 0.00 12.85 16.30
C LEU A 5 0.35 14.29 15.87
N SER A 6 -0.61 15.20 15.87
CA SER A 6 -0.37 16.61 15.49
C SER A 6 0.21 17.46 16.63
N LEU A 7 0.22 16.93 17.86
CA LEU A 7 0.96 17.49 19.00
C LEU A 7 2.41 16.94 19.03
N ALA A 8 2.75 15.97 18.18
CA ALA A 8 4.11 15.42 18.06
C ALA A 8 4.92 16.12 16.96
N LEU A 9 4.32 17.09 16.26
CA LEU A 9 4.97 17.93 15.24
C LEU A 9 5.08 19.41 15.68
N ALA A 10 4.51 19.75 16.84
CA ALA A 10 4.49 21.12 17.38
C ALA A 10 5.61 21.35 18.42
N LEU A 11 6.38 20.30 18.74
CA LEU A 11 7.75 20.40 19.21
C LEU A 11 8.64 20.67 17.98
N VAL A 12 8.43 21.85 17.37
CA VAL A 12 9.40 22.45 16.45
C VAL A 12 10.74 22.37 17.15
N MET A 13 11.75 21.83 16.49
CA MET A 13 13.09 21.62 17.03
C MET A 13 13.65 22.93 17.58
N THR A 14 13.44 23.17 18.87
CA THR A 14 14.13 24.20 19.64
C THR A 14 15.50 23.69 20.11
N MET A 15 16.12 22.77 19.36
CA MET A 15 17.57 22.61 19.40
C MET A 15 18.14 23.89 18.79
N SER A 16 18.21 24.93 19.64
CA SER A 16 19.14 26.04 19.46
C SER A 16 20.48 25.38 19.22
N LEU A 17 20.95 25.40 17.97
CA LEU A 17 22.26 24.92 17.57
C LEU A 17 23.29 25.20 18.66
N VAL A 18 23.62 24.15 19.41
CA VAL A 18 24.38 24.25 20.64
C VAL A 18 25.80 24.60 20.23
N THR A 19 26.24 25.79 20.58
CA THR A 19 27.67 26.10 20.54
C THR A 19 28.27 25.39 21.74
N ILE A 20 29.04 24.35 21.49
CA ILE A 20 29.58 23.50 22.55
C ILE A 20 30.57 24.32 23.37
N SER A 21 30.23 24.54 24.64
CA SER A 21 31.04 25.27 25.59
C SER A 21 31.75 24.31 26.53
N ALA A 22 33.08 24.36 26.55
CA ALA A 22 33.98 23.56 27.38
C ALA A 22 33.85 23.77 28.91
N GLY A 23 32.73 24.29 29.40
CA GLY A 23 32.49 24.61 30.81
C GLY A 23 31.11 24.23 31.36
N ALA A 24 30.22 23.66 30.54
CA ALA A 24 28.94 23.12 31.02
C ALA A 24 29.16 21.81 31.81
N LYS A 25 28.15 21.43 32.60
CA LYS A 25 28.17 20.15 33.32
C LYS A 25 27.66 19.05 32.38
N ASP A 26 28.55 18.20 31.90
CA ASP A 26 28.22 17.13 30.96
C ASP A 26 27.41 16.01 31.62
N PHE A 27 26.33 15.58 30.97
CA PHE A 27 25.55 14.39 31.34
C PHE A 27 25.65 13.31 30.26
N THR A 28 25.58 12.04 30.69
CA THR A 28 25.67 10.88 29.76
C THR A 28 24.51 10.81 28.75
N ASP A 29 23.45 11.59 28.97
CA ASP A 29 22.25 11.69 28.14
C ASP A 29 21.99 13.12 27.66
N ASP A 30 23.04 13.93 27.50
CA ASP A 30 22.96 15.32 26.99
C ASP A 30 22.20 15.43 25.68
N SER A 31 22.36 14.47 24.76
CA SER A 31 21.63 14.42 23.49
C SER A 31 20.11 14.26 23.61
N LYS A 32 19.58 14.06 24.82
CA LYS A 32 18.14 13.96 25.10
C LYS A 32 17.57 15.20 25.78
N ILE A 33 18.40 16.19 26.10
CA ILE A 33 18.00 17.41 26.82
C ILE A 33 17.60 18.46 25.80
N ALA A 34 16.34 18.90 25.83
CA ALA A 34 15.83 19.91 24.88
C ALA A 34 16.13 21.35 25.32
N TYR A 35 16.22 21.59 26.63
CA TYR A 35 16.47 22.92 27.22
C TYR A 35 17.88 23.02 27.78
N ASP A 36 18.88 22.89 26.91
CA ASP A 36 20.31 22.81 27.25
C ASP A 36 20.80 24.02 28.06
N GLU A 37 20.49 25.25 27.64
CA GLU A 37 20.86 26.49 28.34
C GLU A 37 20.33 26.47 29.78
N ALA A 38 19.02 26.20 29.93
CA ALA A 38 18.37 26.20 31.22
C ALA A 38 18.94 25.10 32.13
N VAL A 39 19.14 23.89 31.59
CA VAL A 39 19.70 22.77 32.36
C VAL A 39 21.15 23.04 32.75
N ALA A 40 21.99 23.57 31.86
CA ALA A 40 23.38 23.91 32.13
C ALA A 40 23.49 24.98 33.22
N VAL A 41 22.73 26.08 33.11
CA VAL A 41 22.73 27.17 34.10
C VAL A 41 22.21 26.68 35.45
N ILE A 42 21.06 26.02 35.49
CA ILE A 42 20.44 25.53 36.74
C ILE A 42 21.30 24.46 37.42
N SER A 43 22.01 23.65 36.64
CA SER A 43 22.92 22.62 37.16
C SER A 43 24.22 23.20 37.70
N GLU A 44 24.83 24.17 37.00
CA GLU A 44 26.08 24.80 37.47
C GLU A 44 25.87 25.60 38.77
N ILE A 45 24.72 26.27 38.93
CA ILE A 45 24.39 26.95 40.19
C ILE A 45 23.93 25.98 41.29
N GLY A 46 23.77 24.69 40.97
CA GLY A 46 23.49 23.60 41.89
C GLY A 46 22.02 23.48 42.33
N VAL A 47 21.08 24.07 41.59
CA VAL A 47 19.65 24.04 41.94
C VAL A 47 19.03 22.69 41.61
N VAL A 48 19.33 22.14 40.45
CA VAL A 48 19.05 20.75 40.06
C VAL A 48 20.37 20.06 39.77
N ASP A 49 20.47 18.76 40.06
CA ASP A 49 21.67 17.97 39.75
C ASP A 49 21.28 16.69 39.00
N GLY A 50 22.26 16.10 38.33
CA GLY A 50 22.16 14.78 37.72
C GLY A 50 22.13 13.66 38.77
N TYR A 51 21.88 12.46 38.28
CA TYR A 51 21.91 11.24 39.06
C TYR A 51 23.36 10.74 39.24
N SER A 52 23.56 9.86 40.21
CA SER A 52 24.87 9.31 40.54
C SER A 52 25.51 8.48 39.42
N ASP A 53 24.73 8.06 38.43
CA ASP A 53 25.18 7.31 37.25
C ASP A 53 25.69 8.23 36.11
N GLY A 54 25.62 9.55 36.28
CA GLY A 54 26.02 10.53 35.28
C GLY A 54 24.88 11.04 34.38
N SER A 55 23.67 10.51 34.52
CA SER A 55 22.52 10.93 33.71
C SER A 55 21.76 12.12 34.31
N PHE A 56 21.08 12.92 33.48
CA PHE A 56 20.12 13.94 33.89
C PHE A 56 18.68 13.43 33.94
N ASN A 57 18.31 12.50 33.06
CA ASN A 57 16.97 11.99 32.81
C ASN A 57 15.92 13.11 32.58
N PRO A 58 15.99 13.85 31.47
CA PRO A 58 15.18 15.06 31.22
C PRO A 58 13.66 14.81 31.29
N GLN A 59 13.19 13.69 30.75
CA GLN A 59 11.76 13.34 30.64
C GLN A 59 11.11 12.83 31.94
N ASN A 60 11.88 12.61 33.02
CA ASN A 60 11.31 12.10 34.27
C ASN A 60 10.40 13.15 34.92
N THR A 61 9.18 12.75 35.28
CA THR A 61 8.21 13.67 35.92
C THR A 61 8.66 14.10 37.30
N LEU A 62 8.52 15.39 37.60
CA LEU A 62 8.86 15.99 38.88
C LEU A 62 7.83 15.62 39.96
N THR A 63 8.33 15.26 41.16
CA THR A 63 7.49 15.04 42.34
C THR A 63 7.32 16.33 43.14
N ARG A 64 6.24 16.45 43.90
CA ARG A 64 5.97 17.62 44.76
C ARG A 64 7.05 17.84 45.81
N GLY A 65 7.65 16.77 46.33
CA GLY A 65 8.79 16.83 47.25
C GLY A 65 10.05 17.37 46.57
N ALA A 66 10.35 16.89 45.37
CA ALA A 66 11.47 17.40 44.58
C ALA A 66 11.27 18.87 44.18
N ALA A 67 10.05 19.28 43.81
CA ALA A 67 9.72 20.68 43.55
C ALA A 67 10.00 21.58 44.77
N ALA A 68 9.62 21.15 45.99
CA ALA A 68 9.92 21.89 47.21
C ALA A 68 11.45 22.05 47.43
N LYS A 69 12.23 21.01 47.11
CA LYS A 69 13.69 21.06 47.14
C LYS A 69 14.25 22.08 46.14
N ILE A 70 13.75 22.10 44.89
CA ILE A 70 14.16 23.08 43.86
C ILE A 70 13.90 24.51 44.35
N ILE A 71 12.71 24.80 44.87
CA ILE A 71 12.38 26.13 45.42
C ILE A 71 13.33 26.52 46.56
N CYS A 72 13.62 25.61 47.49
CA CYS A 72 14.54 25.88 48.58
C CYS A 72 15.96 26.16 48.06
N ASN A 73 16.43 25.38 47.08
CA ASN A 73 17.73 25.60 46.45
C ASN A 73 17.78 26.97 45.76
N LEU A 74 16.70 27.40 45.10
CA LEU A 74 16.59 28.72 44.48
C LEU A 74 16.68 29.86 45.50
N VAL A 75 15.92 29.80 46.60
CA VAL A 75 15.84 30.94 47.55
C VAL A 75 16.88 30.94 48.67
N LEU A 76 17.57 29.82 48.92
CA LEU A 76 18.60 29.70 49.98
C LEU A 76 19.99 29.37 49.45
N GLY A 77 20.10 28.95 48.20
CA GLY A 77 21.27 28.27 47.64
C GLY A 77 21.38 26.82 48.13
N PRO A 78 22.05 25.94 47.36
CA PRO A 78 22.09 24.50 47.62
C PRO A 78 22.73 24.13 48.96
N THR A 79 23.78 24.85 49.38
CA THR A 79 24.47 24.59 50.65
C THR A 79 23.55 24.78 51.85
N THR A 80 22.85 25.92 51.92
CA THR A 80 21.96 26.24 53.04
C THR A 80 20.72 25.36 53.02
N ALA A 81 20.15 25.15 51.83
CA ALA A 81 18.97 24.30 51.65
C ALA A 81 19.26 22.85 52.10
N SER A 82 20.43 22.28 51.80
CA SER A 82 20.80 20.92 52.20
C SER A 82 20.86 20.70 53.72
N ALA A 83 20.98 21.76 54.51
CA ALA A 83 20.99 21.71 55.97
C ALA A 83 19.59 21.81 56.59
N LEU A 84 18.54 22.05 55.80
CA LEU A 84 17.17 22.12 56.30
C LEU A 84 16.73 20.77 56.88
N SER A 85 16.18 20.83 58.08
CA SER A 85 15.56 19.69 58.76
C SER A 85 14.24 20.14 59.39
N ALA A 86 13.34 19.19 59.65
CA ALA A 86 12.06 19.46 60.28
C ALA A 86 12.06 18.90 61.71
N ASP A 87 11.79 19.75 62.70
CA ASP A 87 11.70 19.33 64.12
C ASP A 87 10.42 18.53 64.41
N ALA A 88 9.40 18.67 63.56
CA ALA A 88 8.12 17.97 63.63
C ALA A 88 7.61 17.66 62.21
N ALA A 89 6.66 16.73 62.10
CA ALA A 89 6.02 16.40 60.82
C ALA A 89 5.26 17.63 60.28
N PRO A 90 5.65 18.21 59.12
CA PRO A 90 4.96 19.38 58.56
C PRO A 90 3.57 19.06 58.03
N PHE A 91 3.33 17.81 57.63
CA PHE A 91 2.05 17.30 57.16
C PHE A 91 1.84 15.87 57.66
N SER A 92 0.59 15.40 57.66
CA SER A 92 0.24 14.08 58.19
C SER A 92 0.91 12.90 57.47
N ASP A 93 1.25 13.08 56.19
CA ASP A 93 1.94 12.12 55.32
C ASP A 93 3.42 12.44 55.09
N VAL A 94 3.97 13.43 55.81
CA VAL A 94 5.39 13.82 55.75
C VAL A 94 5.99 13.73 57.15
N PRO A 95 6.52 12.56 57.56
CA PRO A 95 7.24 12.43 58.82
C PRO A 95 8.48 13.35 58.85
N ALA A 96 8.91 13.79 60.03
CA ALA A 96 10.12 14.61 60.20
C ALA A 96 11.40 13.97 59.62
N THR A 97 11.42 12.65 59.50
CA THR A 97 12.54 11.86 58.93
C THR A 97 12.46 11.69 57.40
N HIS A 98 11.40 12.18 56.74
CA HIS A 98 11.27 12.11 55.29
C HIS A 98 12.34 13.00 54.64
N GLU A 99 12.95 12.54 53.53
CA GLU A 99 14.04 13.28 52.86
C GLU A 99 13.66 14.73 52.48
N PHE A 100 12.40 14.95 52.06
CA PHE A 100 11.90 16.29 51.74
C PHE A 100 11.31 17.09 52.91
N ALA A 101 11.30 16.54 54.15
CA ALA A 101 10.58 17.16 55.27
C ALA A 101 11.06 18.59 55.58
N GLY A 102 12.38 18.81 55.59
CA GLY A 102 12.97 20.13 55.83
C GLY A 102 12.57 21.17 54.78
N TYR A 103 12.66 20.80 53.49
CA TYR A 103 12.27 21.68 52.37
C TYR A 103 10.78 22.01 52.40
N ILE A 104 9.93 21.00 52.61
CA ILE A 104 8.47 21.16 52.69
C ILE A 104 8.10 22.05 53.90
N ALA A 105 8.73 21.84 55.05
CA ALA A 105 8.49 22.66 56.23
C ALA A 105 8.88 24.13 55.98
N TYR A 106 10.03 24.37 55.35
CA TYR A 106 10.49 25.72 55.02
C TYR A 106 9.55 26.43 54.04
N CYS A 107 9.26 25.82 52.89
CA CYS A 107 8.38 26.41 51.88
C CYS A 107 6.97 26.68 52.44
N SER A 108 6.47 25.81 53.33
CA SER A 108 5.17 26.02 53.98
C SER A 108 5.19 27.20 54.96
N GLN A 109 6.28 27.37 55.72
CA GLN A 109 6.46 28.52 56.62
C GLN A 109 6.61 29.83 55.86
N GLN A 110 7.24 29.81 54.69
CA GLN A 110 7.36 30.98 53.81
C GLN A 110 6.08 31.27 53.00
N GLY A 111 5.03 30.44 53.12
CA GLY A 111 3.77 30.62 52.38
C GLY A 111 3.85 30.27 50.89
N ILE A 112 4.97 29.68 50.44
CA ILE A 112 5.19 29.33 49.03
C ILE A 112 4.35 28.11 48.63
N ILE A 113 4.19 27.15 49.54
CA ILE A 113 3.39 25.94 49.33
C ILE A 113 2.28 25.83 50.37
N ASN A 114 1.21 25.14 49.98
CA ASN A 114 0.14 24.73 50.87
C ASN A 114 -0.13 23.22 50.71
N GLY A 115 -0.52 22.58 51.82
CA GLY A 115 -1.04 21.22 51.81
C GLY A 115 -2.46 21.15 51.25
N TYR A 116 -2.96 19.94 51.09
CA TYR A 116 -4.35 19.68 50.76
C TYR A 116 -5.25 19.92 51.98
N ALA A 117 -6.54 20.13 51.72
CA ALA A 117 -7.53 20.35 52.78
C ALA A 117 -7.67 19.16 53.76
N ASP A 118 -7.21 17.97 53.37
CA ASP A 118 -7.16 16.77 54.20
C ASP A 118 -5.93 16.71 55.15
N GLY A 119 -5.06 17.72 55.12
CA GLY A 119 -3.86 17.78 55.95
C GLY A 119 -2.66 16.98 55.41
N THR A 120 -2.72 16.52 54.15
CA THR A 120 -1.61 15.85 53.45
C THR A 120 -0.86 16.80 52.52
N PHE A 121 0.36 16.43 52.13
CA PHE A 121 1.15 17.14 51.12
C PHE A 121 1.39 16.32 49.85
N LYS A 122 1.42 15.00 49.95
CA LYS A 122 1.68 14.02 48.87
C LYS A 122 3.05 14.22 48.23
N PRO A 123 4.16 14.07 48.98
CA PRO A 123 5.51 14.37 48.51
C PRO A 123 5.95 13.54 47.29
N ALA A 124 5.49 12.29 47.19
CA ALA A 124 5.77 11.39 46.05
C ALA A 124 4.82 11.59 44.86
N GLY A 125 3.76 12.40 45.01
CA GLY A 125 2.84 12.70 43.92
C GLY A 125 3.51 13.61 42.89
N THR A 126 3.19 13.41 41.62
CA THR A 126 3.57 14.33 40.54
C THR A 126 2.80 15.65 40.64
N LEU A 127 3.34 16.72 40.06
CA LEU A 127 2.67 18.01 39.98
C LEU A 127 2.57 18.51 38.54
N THR A 128 1.56 19.34 38.28
CA THR A 128 1.34 19.95 36.96
C THR A 128 2.13 21.24 36.80
N GLY A 129 2.29 21.71 35.56
CA GLY A 129 2.94 23.00 35.24
C GLY A 129 2.43 24.15 36.10
N TYR A 130 1.11 24.38 36.13
CA TYR A 130 0.51 25.42 36.95
C TYR A 130 0.72 25.23 38.45
N GLN A 131 0.85 24.00 38.93
CA GLN A 131 1.18 23.78 40.35
C GLN A 131 2.62 24.18 40.65
N PHE A 132 3.56 23.91 39.75
CA PHE A 132 4.94 24.32 39.92
C PHE A 132 5.12 25.84 39.72
N MET A 133 4.50 26.42 38.69
CA MET A 133 4.48 27.88 38.45
C MET A 133 3.93 28.63 39.65
N LYS A 134 2.88 28.12 40.31
CA LYS A 134 2.36 28.70 41.55
C LYS A 134 3.44 28.78 42.64
N MET A 135 4.29 27.77 42.75
CA MET A 135 5.39 27.74 43.72
C MET A 135 6.48 28.75 43.36
N LEU A 136 6.81 28.87 42.07
CA LEU A 136 7.79 29.85 41.58
C LEU A 136 7.30 31.30 41.76
N LEU A 137 6.03 31.59 41.46
CA LEU A 137 5.41 32.88 41.75
C LEU A 137 5.46 33.23 43.24
N GLY A 138 5.22 32.26 44.11
CA GLY A 138 5.40 32.45 45.56
C GLY A 138 6.84 32.79 45.94
N ALA A 139 7.83 32.18 45.26
CA ALA A 139 9.25 32.49 45.47
C ALA A 139 9.64 33.89 44.95
N LEU A 140 8.99 34.38 43.88
CA LEU A 140 9.13 35.75 43.38
C LEU A 140 8.52 36.81 44.30
N GLY A 141 7.71 36.39 45.29
CA GLY A 141 7.11 37.27 46.29
C GLY A 141 5.61 37.51 46.14
N TYR A 142 4.96 36.89 45.14
CA TYR A 142 3.51 36.99 44.97
C TYR A 142 2.75 36.31 46.12
N ASP A 143 1.80 37.02 46.72
CA ASP A 143 0.97 36.50 47.81
C ASP A 143 -0.21 35.73 47.21
N GLY A 144 -0.25 34.42 47.44
CA GLY A 144 -1.27 33.55 46.86
C GLY A 144 -2.70 33.80 47.34
N GLU A 145 -2.91 34.48 48.47
CA GLU A 145 -4.25 34.92 48.88
C GLU A 145 -4.70 36.15 48.10
N ILE A 146 -3.79 37.10 47.85
CA ILE A 146 -4.06 38.34 47.11
C ILE A 146 -4.27 38.05 45.63
N GLU A 147 -3.39 37.25 45.02
CA GLU A 147 -3.44 36.91 43.60
C GLU A 147 -4.46 35.79 43.29
N GLY A 148 -5.13 35.26 44.33
CA GLY A 148 -6.20 34.28 44.15
C GLY A 148 -5.70 32.93 43.64
N PHE A 149 -4.55 32.45 44.13
CA PHE A 149 -4.02 31.12 43.83
C PHE A 149 -4.72 30.00 44.60
N THR A 150 -5.95 30.24 45.07
CA THR A 150 -6.79 29.26 45.78
C THR A 150 -8.23 29.33 45.26
N GLY A 151 -9.08 28.37 45.65
CA GLY A 151 -10.48 28.31 45.20
C GLY A 151 -10.65 27.81 43.76
N ALA A 152 -11.86 27.94 43.18
CA ALA A 152 -12.20 27.28 41.91
C ALA A 152 -11.42 27.79 40.69
N ASN A 153 -10.96 29.04 40.71
CA ASN A 153 -10.30 29.70 39.57
C ASN A 153 -8.77 29.81 39.72
N TRP A 154 -8.18 29.15 40.70
CA TRP A 154 -6.77 29.33 41.05
C TRP A 154 -5.83 29.10 39.86
N THR A 155 -6.11 28.10 39.05
CA THR A 155 -5.29 27.74 37.87
C THR A 155 -5.30 28.85 36.83
N VAL A 156 -6.44 29.52 36.62
CA VAL A 156 -6.56 30.63 35.66
C VAL A 156 -5.78 31.85 36.12
N ASN A 157 -5.80 32.15 37.41
CA ASN A 157 -5.05 33.28 37.97
C ASN A 157 -3.54 33.01 37.92
N VAL A 158 -3.12 31.80 38.27
CA VAL A 158 -1.71 31.38 38.14
C VAL A 158 -1.28 31.43 36.68
N ALA A 159 -2.09 30.89 35.75
CA ALA A 159 -1.79 30.94 34.32
C ALA A 159 -1.59 32.39 33.86
N LYS A 160 -2.58 33.25 34.07
CA LYS A 160 -2.51 34.64 33.62
C LYS A 160 -1.26 35.36 34.13
N LEU A 161 -0.88 35.14 35.38
CA LEU A 161 0.26 35.83 35.99
C LEU A 161 1.59 35.19 35.60
N ALA A 162 1.73 33.86 35.69
CA ALA A 162 2.96 33.15 35.33
C ALA A 162 3.36 33.42 33.88
N LEU A 163 2.39 33.34 32.96
CA LEU A 163 2.60 33.64 31.55
C LEU A 163 2.88 35.14 31.33
N GLY A 164 2.24 36.00 32.11
CA GLY A 164 2.43 37.45 32.03
C GLY A 164 3.79 37.95 32.51
N VAL A 165 4.52 37.15 33.29
CA VAL A 165 5.89 37.43 33.76
C VAL A 165 6.94 36.55 33.09
N GLY A 166 6.54 35.79 32.06
CA GLY A 166 7.46 35.00 31.22
C GLY A 166 8.00 33.71 31.86
N LEU A 167 7.30 33.11 32.84
CA LEU A 167 7.81 31.88 33.44
C LEU A 167 7.82 30.68 32.48
N ASP A 168 6.99 30.70 31.44
CA ASP A 168 6.90 29.68 30.40
C ASP A 168 7.72 30.01 29.14
N ASP A 169 8.43 31.14 29.09
CA ASP A 169 9.22 31.55 27.94
C ASP A 169 10.17 30.42 27.48
N GLY A 170 10.21 30.16 26.17
CA GLY A 170 10.95 29.03 25.59
C GLY A 170 10.20 27.68 25.62
N ASN A 171 8.98 27.61 26.15
CA ASN A 171 8.09 26.45 26.01
C ASN A 171 6.81 26.80 25.25
N ASP A 172 6.88 26.80 23.92
CA ASP A 172 5.75 27.14 23.05
C ASP A 172 4.58 26.13 23.13
N GLU A 173 4.84 24.91 23.60
CA GLU A 173 3.83 23.87 23.85
C GLU A 173 3.33 23.84 25.29
N PHE A 174 3.61 24.89 26.09
CA PHE A 174 3.33 24.90 27.51
C PHE A 174 1.91 24.43 27.85
N SER A 175 1.84 23.28 28.51
CA SER A 175 0.60 22.71 29.02
C SER A 175 0.62 22.70 30.53
N GLY A 176 0.15 23.79 31.15
CA GLY A 176 0.16 23.90 32.62
C GLY A 176 -0.68 22.85 33.37
N ASN A 177 -1.50 22.06 32.67
CA ASN A 177 -2.22 20.92 33.24
C ASN A 177 -1.48 19.58 33.09
N ALA A 178 -0.48 19.49 32.20
CA ALA A 178 0.39 18.33 32.09
C ALA A 178 1.35 18.26 33.28
N TYR A 179 1.89 17.07 33.55
CA TYR A 179 2.91 16.88 34.58
C TYR A 179 4.23 17.47 34.10
N VAL A 180 4.93 18.16 35.00
CA VAL A 180 6.21 18.81 34.71
C VAL A 180 7.32 17.76 34.64
N THR A 181 8.12 17.76 33.57
CA THR A 181 9.35 16.97 33.46
C THR A 181 10.52 17.66 34.17
N ARG A 182 11.68 16.99 34.28
CA ARG A 182 12.84 17.58 34.97
C ARG A 182 13.45 18.72 34.18
N GLU A 183 13.53 18.61 32.85
CA GLU A 183 14.03 19.69 32.01
C GLU A 183 13.08 20.89 31.99
N GLU A 184 11.77 20.67 31.93
CA GLU A 184 10.78 21.75 32.02
C GLU A 184 10.89 22.46 33.38
N ALA A 185 11.12 21.71 34.46
CA ALA A 185 11.36 22.30 35.76
C ALA A 185 12.62 23.17 35.80
N CYS A 186 13.68 22.79 35.08
CA CYS A 186 14.87 23.62 34.91
C CYS A 186 14.55 24.87 34.10
N LEU A 187 13.82 24.75 32.98
CA LEU A 187 13.40 25.89 32.16
C LEU A 187 12.60 26.90 32.99
N TYR A 188 11.57 26.47 33.71
CA TYR A 188 10.75 27.39 34.51
C TYR A 188 11.54 27.99 35.70
N ALA A 189 12.46 27.22 36.29
CA ALA A 189 13.37 27.74 37.32
C ALA A 189 14.36 28.75 36.72
N PHE A 190 14.86 28.52 35.51
CA PHE A 190 15.74 29.41 34.76
C PHE A 190 15.04 30.72 34.41
N ASN A 191 13.81 30.66 33.91
CA ASN A 191 12.98 31.84 33.68
C ASN A 191 12.71 32.60 34.98
N THR A 192 12.52 31.88 36.09
CA THR A 192 12.39 32.50 37.42
C THR A 192 13.65 33.28 37.82
N LEU A 193 14.86 32.83 37.46
CA LEU A 193 16.11 33.56 37.72
C LEU A 193 16.10 34.95 37.05
N GLN A 194 15.46 35.06 35.88
CA GLN A 194 15.38 36.27 35.07
C GLN A 194 14.13 37.11 35.37
N ALA A 195 13.16 36.60 36.12
CA ALA A 195 11.93 37.32 36.43
C ALA A 195 12.11 38.34 37.56
N ASP A 196 11.36 39.44 37.46
CA ASP A 196 11.29 40.48 38.48
C ASP A 196 10.67 39.96 39.77
N MET A 197 11.33 40.23 40.89
CA MET A 197 10.75 40.03 42.20
C MET A 197 9.71 41.10 42.51
N VAL A 198 8.71 40.74 43.31
CA VAL A 198 7.67 41.66 43.76
C VAL A 198 7.58 41.78 45.28
N GLU A 199 7.06 42.92 45.72
CA GLU A 199 6.71 43.19 47.11
C GLU A 199 5.32 43.83 47.21
N TYR A 200 4.76 43.83 48.42
CA TYR A 200 3.48 44.48 48.73
C TYR A 200 3.69 45.50 49.84
N ASP A 201 2.95 46.61 49.78
CA ASP A 201 2.91 47.59 50.87
C ASP A 201 2.57 46.92 52.21
N SER A 202 3.20 47.43 53.28
CA SER A 202 3.10 46.88 54.64
C SER A 202 1.66 46.64 55.08
N LYS A 203 1.38 45.41 55.55
CA LYS A 203 0.10 44.98 56.14
C LYS A 203 -0.25 45.91 57.32
N THR A 204 -1.28 46.74 57.16
CA THR A 204 -1.78 47.61 58.25
C THR A 204 -2.87 46.85 59.01
N SER A 205 -2.59 46.37 60.22
CA SER A 205 -3.63 45.74 61.02
C SER A 205 -4.34 46.75 61.92
N VAL A 206 -5.68 46.74 61.88
CA VAL A 206 -6.55 47.54 62.75
C VAL A 206 -7.37 46.57 63.59
N SER A 207 -7.16 46.58 64.90
CA SER A 207 -8.00 45.79 65.83
C SER A 207 -9.27 46.57 66.18
N ILE A 208 -10.43 46.03 65.81
CA ILE A 208 -11.74 46.57 66.20
C ILE A 208 -12.48 45.50 66.99
N GLY A 209 -12.65 45.72 68.30
CA GLY A 209 -13.49 44.87 69.14
C GLY A 209 -13.00 43.42 69.32
N GLY A 210 -11.69 43.17 69.25
CA GLY A 210 -11.11 41.83 69.40
C GLY A 210 -10.99 41.03 68.10
N ALA A 211 -11.43 41.59 66.96
CA ALA A 211 -11.12 41.09 65.63
C ALA A 211 -10.01 41.96 65.00
N GLU A 212 -8.96 41.33 64.49
CA GLU A 212 -7.90 41.99 63.74
C GLU A 212 -8.30 42.08 62.26
N VAL A 213 -8.37 43.30 61.72
CA VAL A 213 -8.59 43.54 60.28
C VAL A 213 -7.25 43.93 59.67
N VAL A 214 -6.66 43.01 58.92
CA VAL A 214 -5.41 43.25 58.19
C VAL A 214 -5.74 43.86 56.83
N ILE A 215 -5.30 45.09 56.59
CA ILE A 215 -5.31 45.74 55.28
C ILE A 215 -3.93 45.50 54.67
N ALA A 216 -3.78 44.45 53.85
CA ALA A 216 -2.60 44.26 53.02
C ALA A 216 -2.63 45.23 51.83
N GLY A 217 -1.47 45.66 51.34
CA GLY A 217 -1.37 46.33 50.04
C GLY A 217 -2.05 45.48 48.98
N SER A 218 -2.95 46.06 48.19
CA SER A 218 -3.84 45.29 47.31
C SER A 218 -3.25 44.94 45.94
N LYS A 219 -1.98 45.28 45.67
CA LYS A 219 -1.30 45.02 44.39
C LYS A 219 0.19 44.79 44.61
N ALA A 220 0.74 43.81 43.90
CA ALA A 220 2.18 43.60 43.80
C ALA A 220 2.84 44.77 43.06
N GLN A 221 4.03 45.18 43.50
CA GLN A 221 4.91 46.10 42.80
C GLN A 221 6.29 45.46 42.62
N VAL A 222 6.98 45.75 41.52
CA VAL A 222 8.36 45.29 41.29
C VAL A 222 9.23 45.81 42.45
N ALA A 223 10.00 44.90 43.05
CA ALA A 223 10.90 45.22 44.15
C ALA A 223 12.04 46.13 43.67
N ASP A 224 12.45 47.06 44.53
CA ASP A 224 13.54 48.00 44.24
C ASP A 224 14.89 47.25 44.17
N GLN A 225 15.65 47.50 43.09
CA GLN A 225 16.98 46.92 42.86
C GLN A 225 17.98 47.28 43.97
N GLY A 226 17.78 48.41 44.66
CA GLY A 226 18.47 48.71 45.92
C GLY A 226 20.01 48.77 45.80
N VAL A 227 20.70 47.75 46.34
CA VAL A 227 22.19 47.63 46.38
C VAL A 227 22.73 46.45 45.57
N TYR A 228 21.87 45.78 44.80
CA TYR A 228 22.27 44.67 43.95
C TYR A 228 22.84 45.21 42.62
N ASP A 229 23.82 44.49 42.07
CA ASP A 229 24.47 44.86 40.82
C ASP A 229 23.63 44.38 39.62
N ASP A 230 23.54 45.20 38.57
CA ASP A 230 22.89 44.90 37.30
C ASP A 230 23.75 43.92 36.47
N THR A 231 23.71 42.65 36.85
CA THR A 231 24.53 41.58 36.24
C THR A 231 23.74 40.67 35.30
N MET A 232 22.45 40.97 35.10
CA MET A 232 21.49 40.19 34.32
C MET A 232 20.73 41.12 33.36
N ASN A 233 19.92 42.06 33.86
CA ASN A 233 19.34 43.17 33.08
C ASN A 233 19.05 44.44 33.91
N ALA A 234 18.86 45.56 33.20
CA ALA A 234 18.80 46.90 33.79
C ALA A 234 17.44 47.33 34.40
N LYS A 235 16.47 46.43 34.63
CA LYS A 235 15.12 46.81 35.08
C LYS A 235 14.65 45.99 36.28
N GLY A 236 14.53 46.65 37.44
CA GLY A 236 13.95 46.04 38.65
C GLY A 236 14.91 45.09 39.36
N LEU A 237 14.51 44.57 40.53
CA LEU A 237 15.26 43.51 41.20
C LEU A 237 14.87 42.15 40.62
N GLN A 238 15.76 41.52 39.86
CA GLN A 238 15.54 40.16 39.35
C GLN A 238 15.88 39.11 40.42
N PHE A 239 15.28 37.93 40.33
CA PHE A 239 15.49 36.86 41.31
C PHE A 239 16.97 36.45 41.44
N ALA A 240 17.69 36.32 40.32
CA ALA A 240 19.10 35.96 40.31
C ALA A 240 19.97 36.98 41.02
N GLU A 241 19.72 38.28 40.87
CA GLU A 241 20.52 39.33 41.50
C GLU A 241 20.50 39.22 43.03
N LYS A 242 19.36 38.85 43.61
CA LYS A 242 19.20 38.67 45.06
C LYS A 242 19.80 37.36 45.56
N TYR A 243 19.50 36.24 44.90
CA TYR A 243 19.80 34.90 45.44
C TYR A 243 21.06 34.27 44.84
N PHE A 244 21.45 34.69 43.64
CA PHE A 244 22.63 34.21 42.90
C PHE A 244 23.49 35.38 42.38
N PRO A 245 23.99 36.30 43.23
CA PRO A 245 24.73 37.50 42.82
C PRO A 245 26.10 37.23 42.14
N LYS A 246 26.44 35.97 41.90
CA LYS A 246 27.64 35.54 41.18
C LYS A 246 27.32 34.90 39.83
N LEU A 247 26.03 34.80 39.48
CA LEU A 247 25.56 34.43 38.17
C LEU A 247 25.46 35.70 37.35
N THR A 248 26.12 35.73 36.20
CA THR A 248 26.15 36.89 35.29
C THR A 248 25.74 36.43 33.91
N LYS A 249 24.92 37.22 33.22
CA LYS A 249 24.59 37.10 31.80
C LYS A 249 25.19 38.30 31.07
N THR A 250 26.12 38.07 30.14
CA THR A 250 26.79 39.15 29.40
C THR A 250 26.45 39.04 27.92
N LYS A 251 25.97 40.11 27.28
CA LYS A 251 25.78 40.12 25.82
C LYS A 251 27.14 39.95 25.12
N ASN A 252 27.22 38.97 24.25
CA ASN A 252 28.30 38.75 23.29
C ASN A 252 27.90 39.34 21.93
N ASP A 253 28.86 39.51 21.01
CA ASP A 253 28.57 40.02 19.66
C ASP A 253 27.66 39.03 18.90
N THR A 254 28.16 37.83 18.60
CA THR A 254 27.37 36.77 17.96
C THR A 254 27.89 35.38 18.37
N ASP A 255 27.05 34.37 18.17
CA ASP A 255 27.47 32.97 18.18
C ASP A 255 28.20 32.58 16.86
N PRO A 256 28.71 31.34 16.71
CA PRO A 256 29.35 30.84 15.49
C PRO A 256 28.48 30.92 14.23
N PHE A 257 27.16 30.98 14.34
CA PHE A 257 26.25 31.13 13.21
C PHE A 257 25.88 32.60 12.90
N GLY A 258 26.30 33.54 13.75
CA GLY A 258 26.00 34.96 13.61
C GLY A 258 24.73 35.41 14.33
N ARG A 259 24.14 34.56 15.18
CA ARG A 259 22.98 34.90 16.03
C ARG A 259 23.45 35.79 17.17
N PRO A 260 22.67 36.82 17.58
CA PRO A 260 22.91 37.51 18.85
C PRO A 260 23.05 36.48 19.98
N ALA A 261 24.00 36.66 20.89
CA ALA A 261 24.31 35.66 21.90
C ALA A 261 24.56 36.27 23.27
N ALA A 262 24.33 35.48 24.31
CA ALA A 262 24.63 35.83 25.69
C ALA A 262 25.51 34.75 26.35
N GLU A 263 26.55 35.19 27.05
CA GLU A 263 27.43 34.33 27.83
C GLU A 263 26.97 34.27 29.29
N TRP A 264 26.79 33.05 29.80
CA TRP A 264 26.52 32.79 31.19
C TRP A 264 27.81 32.43 31.93
N LYS A 265 28.00 33.04 33.10
CA LYS A 265 29.07 32.68 34.03
C LYS A 265 28.53 32.52 35.43
N TYR A 266 29.03 31.51 36.12
CA TYR A 266 28.86 31.40 37.57
C TYR A 266 30.22 31.51 38.26
N LYS A 267 30.41 32.57 39.04
CA LYS A 267 31.70 32.94 39.64
C LYS A 267 32.74 33.23 38.54
N SER A 268 33.69 32.31 38.33
CA SER A 268 34.74 32.39 37.31
C SER A 268 34.56 31.34 36.21
N ASN A 269 33.57 30.46 36.35
CA ASN A 269 33.32 29.38 35.41
C ASN A 269 32.40 29.90 34.31
N VAL A 270 32.80 29.71 33.05
CA VAL A 270 31.92 29.93 31.91
C VAL A 270 31.00 28.73 31.82
N ILE A 271 29.70 28.97 31.84
CA ILE A 271 28.68 27.94 31.66
C ILE A 271 28.53 27.65 30.17
N GLY A 272 28.32 28.71 29.39
CA GLY A 272 28.14 28.61 27.96
C GLY A 272 27.78 29.95 27.33
N SER A 273 27.83 30.00 26.00
CA SER A 273 27.26 31.08 25.19
C SER A 273 26.05 30.50 24.47
N TYR A 274 24.92 31.20 24.52
CA TYR A 274 23.67 30.72 23.92
C TYR A 274 23.04 31.85 23.11
N ALA A 275 22.24 31.51 22.11
CA ALA A 275 21.55 32.51 21.30
C ALA A 275 20.62 33.36 22.19
N ASP A 276 20.74 34.67 22.10
CA ASP A 276 19.89 35.62 22.84
C ASP A 276 18.60 35.84 22.06
N THR A 277 17.52 35.24 22.54
CA THR A 277 16.20 35.31 21.91
C THR A 277 15.45 36.59 22.27
N SER A 278 16.02 37.50 23.07
CA SER A 278 15.35 38.76 23.45
C SER A 278 14.96 39.62 22.26
N ASP A 279 15.78 39.57 21.20
CA ASP A 279 15.64 40.38 20.00
C ASP A 279 15.06 39.56 18.84
N LEU A 280 14.75 38.26 19.06
CA LEU A 280 14.18 37.37 18.05
C LEU A 280 12.72 37.75 17.77
N LEU A 281 12.42 38.03 16.51
CA LEU A 281 11.07 38.32 16.05
C LEU A 281 10.32 37.06 15.61
N GLU A 282 10.99 36.16 14.89
CA GLU A 282 10.37 34.96 14.31
C GLU A 282 11.42 33.96 13.82
N THR A 283 11.08 32.67 13.89
CA THR A 283 11.85 31.55 13.36
C THR A 283 11.07 30.83 12.26
N TYR A 284 11.74 30.49 11.17
CA TYR A 284 11.16 29.74 10.05
C TYR A 284 12.02 28.52 9.74
N THR A 285 11.37 27.37 9.61
CA THR A 285 11.99 26.12 9.12
C THR A 285 11.51 25.76 7.71
N ALA A 286 10.44 26.41 7.27
CA ALA A 286 9.97 26.44 5.89
C ALA A 286 10.40 27.74 5.21
N LYS A 287 10.07 27.89 3.93
CA LYS A 287 10.36 29.12 3.18
C LYS A 287 9.83 30.39 3.86
N ALA A 288 10.73 31.21 4.39
CA ALA A 288 10.47 32.57 4.83
C ALA A 288 10.24 33.48 3.61
N LYS A 289 9.02 34.01 3.44
CA LYS A 289 8.71 34.87 2.28
C LYS A 289 9.16 36.30 2.54
N ARG A 290 9.70 36.96 1.50
CA ARG A 290 10.10 38.38 1.60
C ARG A 290 8.96 39.33 1.97
N GLY A 291 7.72 38.99 1.59
CA GLY A 291 6.54 39.74 1.99
C GLY A 291 6.18 39.57 3.47
N ASP A 292 6.37 38.36 4.00
CA ASP A 292 6.09 38.04 5.40
C ASP A 292 7.11 38.77 6.30
N LEU A 293 8.41 38.72 5.94
CA LEU A 293 9.47 39.49 6.61
C LEU A 293 9.26 41.01 6.53
N TYR A 294 8.80 41.53 5.39
CA TYR A 294 8.49 42.96 5.24
C TYR A 294 7.39 43.40 6.22
N THR A 295 6.39 42.55 6.45
CA THR A 295 5.32 42.81 7.40
C THR A 295 5.79 42.65 8.85
N LEU A 296 6.64 41.66 9.12
CA LEU A 296 7.21 41.38 10.45
C LEU A 296 8.02 42.56 10.99
N VAL A 297 9.01 43.03 10.20
CA VAL A 297 9.91 44.13 10.58
C VAL A 297 9.22 45.50 10.43
N GLY A 298 8.29 45.61 9.49
CA GLY A 298 7.49 46.82 9.27
C GLY A 298 8.10 47.79 8.27
N SER A 299 7.22 48.49 7.55
CA SER A 299 7.62 49.30 6.39
C SER A 299 8.52 50.50 6.72
N SER A 300 8.46 51.03 7.95
CA SER A 300 9.32 52.17 8.35
C SER A 300 10.77 51.70 8.41
N VAL A 301 11.02 50.68 9.24
CA VAL A 301 12.35 50.09 9.40
C VAL A 301 12.92 49.64 8.06
N VAL A 302 12.14 48.91 7.25
CA VAL A 302 12.62 48.43 5.93
C VAL A 302 13.06 49.55 4.99
N ASN A 303 12.41 50.72 5.02
CA ASN A 303 12.80 51.83 4.16
C ASN A 303 14.12 52.48 4.61
N ASP A 304 14.44 52.37 5.89
CA ASP A 304 15.56 53.03 6.54
C ASP A 304 16.77 52.09 6.68
N LEU A 305 16.64 50.78 6.40
CA LEU A 305 17.73 49.79 6.33
C LEU A 305 18.79 50.07 5.24
N THR A 306 18.57 51.07 4.37
CA THR A 306 19.55 51.50 3.36
C THR A 306 20.40 52.69 3.79
N ASP A 307 19.99 53.41 4.84
CA ASP A 307 20.55 54.73 5.16
C ASP A 307 20.73 55.00 6.67
N GLU A 308 19.82 54.51 7.53
CA GLU A 308 19.80 54.80 8.98
C GLU A 308 20.04 53.55 9.84
N TYR A 309 19.49 52.39 9.46
CA TYR A 309 19.58 51.12 10.20
C TYR A 309 20.42 50.10 9.44
N ASP A 310 21.03 49.16 10.16
CA ASP A 310 21.86 48.11 9.57
C ASP A 310 21.05 46.85 9.26
N LEU A 311 21.25 46.29 8.05
CA LEU A 311 20.87 44.92 7.71
C LEU A 311 22.10 44.03 7.73
N THR A 312 22.16 43.10 8.69
CA THR A 312 23.18 42.05 8.73
C THR A 312 22.55 40.70 8.38
N VAL A 313 23.23 39.93 7.52
CA VAL A 313 22.77 38.57 7.18
C VAL A 313 23.92 37.59 7.32
N TYR A 314 23.64 36.43 7.92
CA TYR A 314 24.56 35.31 8.02
C TYR A 314 23.97 34.08 7.34
N VAL A 315 24.82 33.34 6.62
CA VAL A 315 24.50 32.01 6.09
C VAL A 315 25.56 31.06 6.61
N ASP A 316 25.19 30.08 7.43
CA ASP A 316 26.11 29.11 8.05
C ASP A 316 27.30 29.80 8.76
N GLY A 317 27.04 30.88 9.50
CA GLY A 317 28.09 31.69 10.16
C GLY A 317 28.88 32.63 9.25
N ALA A 318 28.80 32.48 7.92
CA ALA A 318 29.43 33.42 7.00
C ALA A 318 28.59 34.69 6.87
N LYS A 319 29.16 35.84 7.26
CA LYS A 319 28.53 37.15 7.05
C LYS A 319 28.40 37.46 5.55
N VAL A 320 27.17 37.63 5.08
CA VAL A 320 26.88 38.03 3.70
C VAL A 320 27.38 39.46 3.48
N LYS A 321 28.24 39.62 2.48
CA LYS A 321 28.79 40.93 2.13
C LYS A 321 27.73 41.77 1.40
N ASP A 322 27.48 42.97 1.91
CA ASP A 322 26.61 43.99 1.32
C ASP A 322 25.18 43.45 0.95
N PRO A 323 24.40 42.94 1.92
CA PRO A 323 23.11 42.33 1.65
C PRO A 323 22.13 43.34 1.03
N THR A 324 21.56 42.99 -0.13
CA THR A 324 20.57 43.85 -0.79
C THR A 324 19.20 43.70 -0.13
N VAL A 325 18.67 44.78 0.45
CA VAL A 325 17.39 44.79 1.19
C VAL A 325 16.24 44.11 0.43
N SER A 326 16.10 44.33 -0.89
CA SER A 326 15.02 43.75 -1.70
C SER A 326 15.10 42.22 -1.90
N ASN A 327 16.24 41.60 -1.58
CA ASN A 327 16.40 40.14 -1.56
C ASN A 327 15.83 39.50 -0.29
N TYR A 328 15.53 40.30 0.74
CA TYR A 328 15.01 39.84 2.03
C TYR A 328 13.64 40.45 2.34
N PHE A 329 13.42 41.70 1.94
CA PHE A 329 12.20 42.45 2.21
C PHE A 329 11.59 42.97 0.91
N ASN A 330 10.41 42.46 0.55
CA ASN A 330 9.67 42.95 -0.60
C ASN A 330 8.17 42.76 -0.39
N LYS A 331 7.45 43.89 -0.35
CA LYS A 331 6.02 43.92 -0.11
C LYS A 331 5.26 43.03 -1.11
N ASN A 332 4.40 42.16 -0.60
CA ASN A 332 3.58 41.23 -1.37
C ASN A 332 4.39 40.20 -2.21
N SER A 333 5.64 39.92 -1.86
CA SER A 333 6.44 38.90 -2.53
C SER A 333 6.32 37.53 -1.86
N SER A 334 6.09 36.49 -2.66
CA SER A 334 6.09 35.09 -2.21
C SER A 334 7.44 34.37 -2.41
N ALA A 335 8.44 35.09 -2.92
CA ALA A 335 9.79 34.60 -3.08
C ALA A 335 10.49 34.42 -1.73
N ALA A 336 11.43 33.49 -1.67
CA ALA A 336 12.26 33.24 -0.48
C ALA A 336 13.12 34.46 -0.14
N ALA A 337 13.25 34.78 1.14
CA ALA A 337 14.22 35.74 1.65
C ALA A 337 15.59 35.06 1.73
N GLY A 338 16.59 35.63 1.03
CA GLY A 338 17.92 35.02 0.95
C GLY A 338 17.88 33.58 0.43
N VAL A 339 18.52 32.66 1.17
CA VAL A 339 18.56 31.22 0.86
C VAL A 339 17.47 30.40 1.54
N SER A 340 16.54 31.03 2.27
CA SER A 340 15.49 30.33 3.02
C SER A 340 14.68 29.34 2.15
N GLY A 341 14.22 28.28 2.79
CA GLY A 341 13.46 27.23 2.14
C GLY A 341 13.04 26.17 3.15
N ASN A 342 12.49 25.06 2.66
CA ASN A 342 12.20 23.90 3.51
C ASN A 342 13.52 23.38 4.09
N GLY A 343 13.58 23.24 5.41
CA GLY A 343 14.71 22.68 6.13
C GLY A 343 15.90 23.63 6.30
N VAL A 344 15.71 24.92 6.04
CA VAL A 344 16.71 25.97 6.34
C VAL A 344 16.20 26.76 7.53
N LEU A 345 16.86 26.64 8.68
CA LEU A 345 16.55 27.43 9.86
C LEU A 345 16.81 28.90 9.55
N THR A 346 15.77 29.72 9.51
CA THR A 346 15.84 31.16 9.24
C THR A 346 15.29 31.93 10.42
N GLU A 347 16.17 32.67 11.09
CA GLU A 347 15.83 33.47 12.27
C GLU A 347 15.99 34.95 11.96
N VAL A 348 15.03 35.76 12.42
CA VAL A 348 15.00 37.21 12.19
C VAL A 348 15.02 37.92 13.52
N TYR A 349 16.08 38.69 13.76
CA TYR A 349 16.27 39.49 14.97
C TYR A 349 16.16 40.98 14.65
N MET A 350 15.65 41.76 15.59
CA MET A 350 15.63 43.21 15.52
C MET A 350 15.92 43.81 16.90
N ASP A 351 16.97 44.62 16.99
CA ASP A 351 17.36 45.27 18.23
C ASP A 351 16.51 46.53 18.54
N ASP A 352 16.70 47.11 19.72
CA ASP A 352 16.02 48.33 20.18
C ASP A 352 16.32 49.56 19.29
N ASP A 353 17.42 49.52 18.50
CA ASP A 353 17.82 50.57 17.56
C ASP A 353 17.25 50.35 16.14
N ASN A 354 16.45 49.30 15.94
CA ASN A 354 15.86 48.82 14.67
C ASN A 354 16.86 48.26 13.66
N ASN A 355 18.07 47.88 14.09
CA ASN A 355 18.96 47.09 13.24
C ASN A 355 18.43 45.67 13.13
N VAL A 356 18.53 45.09 11.93
CA VAL A 356 17.95 43.79 11.63
C VAL A 356 19.04 42.78 11.31
N THR A 357 19.01 41.65 11.99
CA THR A 357 19.89 40.52 11.72
C THR A 357 19.08 39.33 11.23
N ILE A 358 19.46 38.75 10.08
CA ILE A 358 18.86 37.51 9.56
C ILE A 358 19.92 36.42 9.59
N VAL A 359 19.63 35.30 10.23
CA VAL A 359 20.53 34.14 10.26
C VAL A 359 19.87 32.98 9.52
N GLN A 360 20.61 32.33 8.62
CA GLN A 360 20.14 31.20 7.82
C GLN A 360 21.11 30.04 7.99
N ILE A 361 20.63 28.89 8.48
CA ILE A 361 21.47 27.76 8.84
C ILE A 361 20.96 26.51 8.12
N ASN A 362 21.89 25.84 7.44
CA ASN A 362 21.66 24.66 6.63
C ASN A 362 22.07 23.41 7.41
N THR A 363 21.26 22.36 7.26
CA THR A 363 21.56 21.02 7.79
C THR A 363 22.11 20.16 6.66
N TYR A 364 23.31 19.62 6.86
CA TYR A 364 24.00 18.74 5.90
C TYR A 364 23.92 17.29 6.37
N LEU A 365 24.23 16.36 5.46
CA LEU A 365 24.15 14.94 5.73
C LEU A 365 25.52 14.27 5.55
N VAL A 366 25.92 13.50 6.55
CA VAL A 366 27.07 12.59 6.47
C VAL A 366 26.62 11.18 6.82
N LYS A 367 27.40 10.18 6.41
CA LYS A 367 27.15 8.77 6.73
C LYS A 367 28.38 8.20 7.43
N ALA A 368 28.20 7.63 8.61
CA ALA A 368 29.29 7.01 9.36
C ALA A 368 29.85 5.81 8.58
N THR A 369 31.18 5.76 8.43
CA THR A 369 31.87 4.69 7.69
C THR A 369 32.38 3.58 8.61
N ASP A 370 32.42 3.83 9.92
CA ASP A 370 32.83 2.88 10.95
C ASP A 370 32.11 3.21 12.26
N ASP A 371 32.06 2.24 13.19
CA ASP A 371 31.65 2.49 14.58
C ASP A 371 32.56 3.54 15.25
N TYR A 372 32.00 4.32 16.19
CA TYR A 372 32.76 5.23 17.04
C TYR A 372 33.98 4.54 17.69
N SER A 373 35.15 5.20 17.58
CA SER A 373 36.40 4.68 18.14
C SER A 373 36.74 5.33 19.49
N SER A 374 36.35 4.69 20.59
CA SER A 374 36.71 5.14 21.96
C SER A 374 38.22 5.22 22.22
N SER A 375 39.03 4.49 21.43
CA SER A 375 40.49 4.59 21.50
C SER A 375 41.07 5.84 20.83
N LYS A 376 40.36 6.40 19.86
CA LYS A 376 40.77 7.60 19.11
C LYS A 376 40.00 8.85 19.55
N GLY A 377 38.83 8.69 20.17
CA GLY A 377 37.92 9.79 20.49
C GLY A 377 37.15 10.31 19.28
N THR A 378 37.08 9.58 18.16
CA THR A 378 36.56 10.10 16.89
C THR A 378 35.60 9.15 16.20
N LEU A 379 34.65 9.70 15.43
CA LEU A 379 33.82 9.00 14.46
C LEU A 379 34.30 9.33 13.03
N THR A 380 34.48 8.34 12.16
CA THR A 380 34.80 8.52 10.73
C THR A 380 33.55 8.48 9.87
N PHE A 381 33.48 9.33 8.84
CA PHE A 381 32.30 9.45 7.98
C PHE A 381 32.66 9.80 6.53
N GLU A 382 31.69 9.60 5.64
CA GLU A 382 31.67 10.14 4.29
C GLU A 382 30.58 11.21 4.15
N VAL A 383 30.84 12.23 3.33
CA VAL A 383 29.85 13.29 3.06
C VAL A 383 28.83 12.76 2.06
N VAL A 384 27.54 12.87 2.37
CA VAL A 384 26.47 12.51 1.44
C VAL A 384 26.19 13.69 0.53
N ASP A 385 26.35 13.50 -0.77
CA ASP A 385 26.09 14.55 -1.76
C ASP A 385 24.58 14.74 -1.97
N ILE A 386 24.02 15.68 -1.21
CA ILE A 386 22.61 16.07 -1.28
C ILE A 386 22.34 17.07 -2.43
N ASN A 387 23.37 17.70 -2.98
CA ASN A 387 23.26 18.75 -3.99
C ASN A 387 24.24 18.52 -5.16
N THR A 388 23.87 17.61 -6.06
CA THR A 388 24.70 17.24 -7.22
C THR A 388 24.61 18.23 -8.39
N ASP A 389 23.78 19.27 -8.29
CA ASP A 389 23.55 20.28 -9.35
C ASP A 389 24.73 21.26 -9.44
N THR A 390 25.83 20.82 -10.05
CA THR A 390 27.08 21.59 -10.13
C THR A 390 27.07 22.77 -11.13
N ALA A 391 25.96 23.12 -11.79
CA ALA A 391 26.01 24.12 -12.87
C ALA A 391 24.77 25.01 -13.19
N GLU A 392 23.56 24.77 -12.66
CA GLU A 392 22.33 25.41 -13.21
C GLU A 392 21.30 25.82 -12.13
N SER A 393 21.74 26.52 -11.08
CA SER A 393 20.90 27.10 -10.02
C SER A 393 21.23 28.58 -9.84
N ASP A 394 20.22 29.43 -9.69
CA ASP A 394 20.36 30.86 -9.35
C ASP A 394 21.02 31.09 -7.95
N ASN A 395 21.33 30.02 -7.21
CA ASN A 395 22.18 30.01 -6.01
C ASN A 395 22.71 28.58 -5.77
N PRO A 396 23.93 28.23 -6.22
CA PRO A 396 24.59 27.00 -5.77
C PRO A 396 25.02 27.20 -4.31
N ILE A 397 24.50 26.37 -3.39
CA ILE A 397 25.05 26.27 -2.03
C ILE A 397 26.24 25.32 -2.13
N ASP A 398 27.45 25.86 -1.96
CA ASP A 398 28.70 25.09 -1.98
C ASP A 398 28.76 24.25 -0.71
N MET A 399 29.03 22.95 -0.86
CA MET A 399 29.10 22.04 0.29
C MET A 399 30.26 22.47 1.21
N PRO A 400 30.03 22.65 2.52
CA PRO A 400 31.10 23.06 3.42
C PRO A 400 32.19 22.00 3.51
N PRO A 401 33.42 22.39 3.91
CA PRO A 401 34.53 21.47 4.06
C PRO A 401 34.41 20.65 5.36
N LEU A 402 33.42 19.75 5.42
CA LEU A 402 33.09 18.94 6.60
C LEU A 402 34.23 18.01 7.05
N GLY A 403 35.14 17.65 6.14
CA GLY A 403 36.21 16.70 6.44
C GLY A 403 35.73 15.26 6.32
N ASN A 404 36.29 14.37 7.14
CA ASN A 404 35.99 12.93 7.13
C ASN A 404 35.97 12.28 8.53
N SER A 405 36.04 13.09 9.60
CA SER A 405 35.90 12.63 10.97
C SER A 405 35.43 13.74 11.90
N ILE A 406 34.66 13.38 12.92
CA ILE A 406 34.23 14.27 14.02
C ILE A 406 34.94 13.83 15.30
N ASP A 407 35.48 14.79 16.06
CA ASP A 407 36.02 14.54 17.40
C ASP A 407 34.89 14.61 18.43
N ASN A 408 34.86 13.66 19.36
CA ASN A 408 33.83 13.58 20.40
C ASN A 408 33.95 14.71 21.43
N ASP A 409 35.15 15.27 21.59
CA ASP A 409 35.36 16.45 22.43
C ASP A 409 34.77 17.71 21.78
N ASP A 410 34.61 17.72 20.45
CA ASP A 410 34.00 18.84 19.71
C ASP A 410 32.48 18.71 19.66
N VAL A 411 31.95 17.53 19.30
CA VAL A 411 30.52 17.21 19.26
C VAL A 411 30.30 15.76 19.71
N ASN A 412 29.32 15.50 20.57
CA ASN A 412 29.06 14.14 21.07
C ASN A 412 28.68 13.18 19.93
N VAL A 413 29.55 12.22 19.63
CA VAL A 413 29.38 11.22 18.57
C VAL A 413 29.51 9.78 19.08
N GLU A 414 29.65 9.59 20.40
CA GLU A 414 29.85 8.29 21.04
C GLU A 414 28.72 7.28 20.75
N SER A 415 27.50 7.76 20.50
CA SER A 415 26.33 6.90 20.28
C SER A 415 26.20 6.36 18.86
N PHE A 416 26.89 6.96 17.89
CA PHE A 416 26.73 6.64 16.46
C PHE A 416 27.56 5.41 16.05
N LYS A 417 27.05 4.70 15.05
CA LYS A 417 27.59 3.43 14.54
C LYS A 417 27.81 3.48 13.04
N GLU A 418 28.54 2.48 12.52
CA GLU A 418 28.68 2.28 11.08
C GLU A 418 27.30 2.27 10.39
N ASP A 419 27.22 2.90 9.22
CA ASP A 419 26.02 3.12 8.41
C ASP A 419 24.97 4.10 8.95
N ASP A 420 25.15 4.69 10.14
CA ASP A 420 24.24 5.73 10.63
C ASP A 420 24.32 6.98 9.73
N TYR A 421 23.15 7.48 9.34
CA TYR A 421 23.00 8.80 8.73
C TYR A 421 22.99 9.86 9.81
N ILE A 422 23.83 10.88 9.68
CA ILE A 422 24.04 11.89 10.70
C ILE A 422 23.83 13.27 10.09
N LEU A 423 22.92 14.03 10.69
CA LEU A 423 22.67 15.43 10.40
C LEU A 423 23.77 16.26 11.05
N VAL A 424 24.40 17.14 10.30
CA VAL A 424 25.44 18.03 10.81
C VAL A 424 25.21 19.47 10.36
N THR A 425 25.53 20.42 11.23
CA THR A 425 25.61 21.84 10.88
C THR A 425 27.04 22.31 10.95
N TYR A 426 27.43 23.19 10.02
CA TYR A 426 28.79 23.70 9.92
C TYR A 426 28.81 25.22 9.99
N SER A 427 29.70 25.79 10.79
CA SER A 427 29.94 27.24 10.80
C SER A 427 31.20 27.59 10.01
N TYR A 428 31.08 28.55 9.09
CA TYR A 428 32.22 29.14 8.40
C TYR A 428 33.02 30.13 9.25
N ASP A 429 32.47 30.62 10.36
CA ASP A 429 33.17 31.49 11.31
C ASP A 429 34.15 30.68 12.18
N SER A 430 33.65 29.64 12.84
CA SER A 430 34.47 28.71 13.63
C SER A 430 35.29 27.74 12.77
N LYS A 431 34.80 27.44 11.56
CA LYS A 431 35.32 26.41 10.63
C LYS A 431 35.24 25.00 11.19
N ALA A 432 34.17 24.72 11.91
CA ALA A 432 33.92 23.43 12.56
C ALA A 432 32.47 22.99 12.36
N ILE A 433 32.26 21.69 12.58
CA ILE A 433 30.92 21.13 12.77
C ILE A 433 30.49 21.54 14.18
N GLU A 434 29.31 22.14 14.29
CA GLU A 434 28.75 22.65 15.55
C GLU A 434 27.72 21.69 16.16
N SER A 435 27.14 20.79 15.35
CA SER A 435 26.16 19.81 15.82
C SER A 435 26.23 18.52 15.01
N ALA A 436 25.82 17.41 15.63
CA ALA A 436 25.73 16.09 15.03
C ALA A 436 24.57 15.32 15.67
N GLU A 437 23.57 14.95 14.88
CA GLU A 437 22.39 14.22 15.34
C GLU A 437 22.07 13.05 14.42
N LEU A 438 21.47 11.98 14.95
CA LEU A 438 21.04 10.84 14.13
C LEU A 438 19.89 11.28 13.22
N ALA A 439 20.02 11.09 11.92
CA ALA A 439 18.96 11.40 10.97
C ALA A 439 17.81 10.40 11.09
N GLU A 440 16.58 10.89 10.92
CA GLU A 440 15.43 10.00 10.79
C GLU A 440 15.44 9.34 9.40
N VAL A 441 15.31 8.02 9.39
CA VAL A 441 15.21 7.21 8.18
C VAL A 441 13.81 6.62 8.09
N VAL A 442 13.06 7.01 7.08
CA VAL A 442 11.70 6.52 6.82
C VAL A 442 11.76 5.47 5.73
N THR A 443 11.14 4.32 5.97
CA THR A 443 10.93 3.26 4.97
C THR A 443 9.47 2.87 4.94
N GLY A 444 8.86 2.85 3.76
CA GLY A 444 7.46 2.43 3.60
C GLY A 444 6.94 2.62 2.18
N GLU A 445 5.66 2.29 1.99
CA GLU A 445 5.04 2.20 0.66
C GLU A 445 4.75 3.60 0.09
N VAL A 446 5.19 3.86 -1.14
CA VAL A 446 4.90 5.13 -1.82
C VAL A 446 3.51 5.08 -2.43
N SER A 447 2.64 6.02 -2.02
CA SER A 447 1.28 6.14 -2.56
C SER A 447 1.11 7.24 -3.62
N GLU A 448 1.94 8.27 -3.57
CA GLU A 448 1.92 9.42 -4.48
C GLU A 448 3.25 10.18 -4.39
N PHE A 449 3.67 10.89 -5.44
CA PHE A 449 4.75 11.87 -5.36
C PHE A 449 4.54 13.03 -6.34
N THR A 450 5.12 14.18 -6.03
CA THR A 450 5.20 15.35 -6.89
C THR A 450 6.66 15.70 -7.11
N GLU A 451 7.13 15.62 -8.36
CA GLU A 451 8.50 16.01 -8.74
C GLU A 451 8.89 17.35 -8.10
N THR A 452 10.08 17.41 -7.50
CA THR A 452 10.65 18.61 -6.88
C THR A 452 9.91 19.17 -5.66
N ASP A 453 8.78 18.60 -5.25
CA ASP A 453 7.99 19.10 -4.11
C ASP A 453 7.89 18.08 -2.98
N ASN A 454 7.33 16.89 -3.21
CA ASN A 454 7.02 15.95 -2.13
C ASN A 454 6.86 14.48 -2.56
N VAL A 455 6.85 13.58 -1.57
CA VAL A 455 6.53 12.14 -1.67
C VAL A 455 5.57 11.77 -0.54
N ILE A 456 4.61 10.88 -0.79
CA ILE A 456 3.68 10.36 0.22
C ILE A 456 4.01 8.90 0.52
N ILE A 457 4.58 8.65 1.71
CA ILE A 457 4.99 7.33 2.20
C ILE A 457 4.07 6.91 3.36
N ASP A 458 3.44 5.73 3.26
CA ASP A 458 2.46 5.23 4.23
C ASP A 458 1.34 6.25 4.56
N GLY A 459 0.96 7.06 3.59
CA GLY A 459 -0.04 8.12 3.72
C GLY A 459 0.43 9.41 4.41
N THR A 460 1.73 9.54 4.71
CA THR A 460 2.34 10.77 5.26
C THR A 460 3.11 11.50 4.17
N THR A 461 2.86 12.80 4.01
CA THR A 461 3.54 13.65 3.01
C THR A 461 4.86 14.18 3.53
N TYR A 462 5.95 13.89 2.84
CA TYR A 462 7.30 14.39 3.10
C TYR A 462 7.72 15.31 1.95
N LYS A 463 8.11 16.54 2.27
CA LYS A 463 8.55 17.54 1.28
C LYS A 463 10.07 17.52 1.13
N TYR A 464 10.60 17.89 -0.04
CA TYR A 464 12.04 18.01 -0.21
C TYR A 464 12.61 19.22 0.53
N ASN A 465 13.79 19.02 1.14
CA ASN A 465 14.61 20.08 1.70
C ASN A 465 15.16 20.97 0.56
N LYS A 466 15.36 22.25 0.85
CA LYS A 466 15.86 23.28 -0.07
C LYS A 466 17.23 22.97 -0.66
N LEU A 467 18.09 22.28 0.08
CA LEU A 467 19.44 21.90 -0.30
C LEU A 467 19.45 20.76 -1.33
N VAL A 468 18.36 20.01 -1.44
CA VAL A 468 18.28 18.86 -2.34
C VAL A 468 18.37 19.30 -3.80
N GLY A 469 19.40 18.81 -4.50
CA GLY A 469 19.61 19.06 -5.93
C GLY A 469 18.51 18.46 -6.81
N LYS A 470 18.43 18.86 -8.09
CA LYS A 470 17.42 18.32 -9.02
C LYS A 470 17.56 16.82 -9.24
N GLU A 471 18.76 16.24 -9.17
CA GLU A 471 18.91 14.79 -9.36
C GLU A 471 18.19 14.01 -8.27
N GLN A 472 18.35 14.41 -7.01
CA GLN A 472 17.67 13.81 -5.86
C GLN A 472 16.17 14.15 -5.88
N SER A 473 15.80 15.43 -6.02
CA SER A 473 14.39 15.87 -5.92
C SER A 473 13.51 15.49 -7.12
N ARG A 474 14.10 15.03 -8.24
CA ARG A 474 13.39 14.48 -9.40
C ARG A 474 13.51 12.96 -9.50
N THR A 475 13.97 12.31 -8.44
CA THR A 475 13.90 10.86 -8.32
C THR A 475 12.45 10.42 -8.48
N GLU A 476 12.22 9.47 -9.40
CA GLU A 476 10.91 8.87 -9.61
C GLU A 476 10.69 7.73 -8.62
N TYR A 477 9.42 7.51 -8.25
CA TYR A 477 9.02 6.43 -7.35
C TYR A 477 7.97 5.55 -7.99
N THR A 478 7.99 4.25 -7.68
CA THR A 478 7.00 3.28 -8.08
C THR A 478 5.92 3.25 -7.02
N ILE A 479 4.69 3.58 -7.42
CA ILE A 479 3.55 3.57 -6.52
C ILE A 479 3.25 2.13 -6.10
N GLY A 480 3.04 1.92 -4.81
CA GLY A 480 2.77 0.60 -4.22
C GLY A 480 4.03 -0.18 -3.83
N GLU A 481 5.21 0.43 -3.90
CA GLU A 481 6.48 -0.18 -3.50
C GLU A 481 7.17 0.65 -2.41
N ASP A 482 8.05 0.01 -1.64
CA ASP A 482 8.75 0.65 -0.53
C ASP A 482 9.85 1.61 -1.02
N ALA A 483 9.94 2.80 -0.44
CA ALA A 483 11.07 3.70 -0.61
C ALA A 483 11.71 4.00 0.74
N LYS A 484 13.02 4.26 0.72
CA LYS A 484 13.82 4.63 1.88
C LYS A 484 14.38 6.04 1.72
N VAL A 485 13.89 6.97 2.53
CA VAL A 485 14.29 8.38 2.53
C VAL A 485 14.90 8.78 3.86
N VAL A 486 15.85 9.70 3.83
CA VAL A 486 16.51 10.29 5.00
C VAL A 486 16.02 11.71 5.15
N LEU A 487 15.53 12.05 6.33
CA LEU A 487 14.95 13.34 6.65
C LEU A 487 15.93 14.24 7.40
N ASP A 488 15.79 15.56 7.24
CA ASP A 488 16.33 16.51 8.21
C ASP A 488 15.54 16.50 9.51
N GLU A 489 16.02 17.27 10.50
CA GLU A 489 15.35 17.43 11.79
C GLU A 489 13.89 17.91 11.61
N TYR A 490 13.63 18.75 10.58
CA TYR A 490 12.32 19.36 10.30
C TYR A 490 11.35 18.47 9.53
N GLY A 491 11.72 17.22 9.24
CA GLY A 491 10.89 16.25 8.50
C GLY A 491 10.87 16.45 6.98
N TYR A 492 11.83 17.19 6.43
CA TYR A 492 12.03 17.33 4.99
C TYR A 492 13.06 16.33 4.46
N ILE A 493 12.82 15.76 3.28
CA ILE A 493 13.71 14.79 2.65
C ILE A 493 15.03 15.50 2.27
N LEU A 494 16.15 15.01 2.80
CA LEU A 494 17.52 15.44 2.45
C LEU A 494 18.17 14.51 1.44
N TYR A 495 17.89 13.21 1.55
CA TYR A 495 18.51 12.19 0.72
C TYR A 495 17.57 11.02 0.50
N ILE A 496 17.71 10.39 -0.66
CA ILE A 496 16.99 9.18 -1.01
C ILE A 496 18.01 8.07 -1.03
N ASP A 497 17.97 7.22 0.00
CA ASP A 497 18.86 6.07 0.14
C ASP A 497 18.47 4.97 -0.85
N GLU A 498 17.17 4.71 -0.97
CA GLU A 498 16.63 3.79 -1.96
C GLU A 498 15.31 4.31 -2.51
N ALA A 499 15.25 4.52 -3.83
CA ALA A 499 14.00 4.77 -4.54
C ALA A 499 13.81 3.76 -5.65
N ILE A 500 12.61 3.20 -5.70
CA ILE A 500 12.20 2.32 -6.79
C ILE A 500 11.69 3.21 -7.92
N SER A 501 12.57 3.67 -8.82
CA SER A 501 12.15 4.38 -10.04
C SER A 501 11.14 3.54 -10.83
N THR A 502 10.10 4.20 -11.38
CA THR A 502 9.10 3.58 -12.27
C THR A 502 9.79 2.86 -13.41
N SER A 503 10.01 1.56 -13.26
CA SER A 503 10.31 0.71 -14.40
C SER A 503 8.98 0.20 -14.96
N SER A 504 8.23 1.09 -15.61
CA SER A 504 7.46 0.63 -16.76
C SER A 504 8.51 0.20 -17.77
N TYR A 505 8.65 -1.10 -17.97
CA TYR A 505 9.54 -1.61 -19.00
C TYR A 505 8.93 -1.28 -20.35
N VAL A 506 9.79 -0.89 -21.28
CA VAL A 506 9.45 -0.66 -22.68
C VAL A 506 10.43 -1.43 -23.54
N TYR A 507 9.91 -2.13 -24.53
CA TYR A 507 10.71 -2.69 -25.59
C TYR A 507 10.76 -1.70 -26.75
N ILE A 508 11.97 -1.29 -27.13
CA ILE A 508 12.21 -0.39 -28.25
C ILE A 508 12.58 -1.24 -29.46
N GLU A 509 11.75 -1.18 -30.49
CA GLU A 509 11.92 -2.02 -31.68
C GLU A 509 12.79 -1.32 -32.71
N SER A 510 12.34 -0.15 -33.19
CA SER A 510 12.96 0.52 -34.32
C SER A 510 12.74 2.03 -34.34
N LEU A 511 13.49 2.70 -35.21
CA LEU A 511 13.35 4.13 -35.49
C LEU A 511 12.06 4.38 -36.30
N ALA A 512 11.08 5.02 -35.69
CA ALA A 512 9.82 5.36 -36.34
C ALA A 512 9.98 6.54 -37.31
N SER A 513 10.55 7.66 -36.83
CA SER A 513 10.84 8.84 -37.66
C SER A 513 11.84 9.80 -37.01
N THR A 514 12.57 10.58 -37.82
CA THR A 514 13.50 11.60 -37.30
C THR A 514 12.80 12.90 -36.97
N GLU A 515 12.83 13.27 -35.69
CA GLU A 515 12.88 14.68 -35.30
C GLU A 515 14.34 15.16 -35.21
N ASN A 516 14.50 16.45 -34.93
CA ASN A 516 15.74 17.21 -35.04
C ASN A 516 16.88 16.70 -34.10
N SER A 517 17.97 17.47 -33.96
CA SER A 517 19.11 17.07 -33.11
C SER A 517 18.80 16.91 -31.60
N LYS A 518 17.55 17.15 -31.16
CA LYS A 518 17.14 17.12 -29.75
C LYS A 518 16.13 16.01 -29.41
N THR A 519 15.48 15.39 -30.39
CA THR A 519 14.45 14.35 -30.18
C THR A 519 14.42 13.34 -31.32
N VAL A 520 14.03 12.11 -31.04
CA VAL A 520 13.89 11.00 -32.01
C VAL A 520 12.59 10.27 -31.71
N LYS A 521 11.83 9.87 -32.74
CA LYS A 521 10.62 9.07 -32.54
C LYS A 521 10.93 7.59 -32.73
N LEU A 522 10.58 6.78 -31.74
CA LEU A 522 10.83 5.33 -31.72
C LEU A 522 9.51 4.56 -31.59
N ASN A 523 9.45 3.39 -32.20
CA ASN A 523 8.37 2.42 -31.98
C ASN A 523 8.61 1.72 -30.65
N ALA A 524 7.61 1.77 -29.77
CA ALA A 524 7.72 1.27 -28.40
C ALA A 524 6.52 0.40 -28.04
N TYR A 525 6.84 -0.74 -27.42
CA TYR A 525 5.87 -1.69 -26.88
C TYR A 525 5.96 -1.70 -25.36
N PHE A 526 4.83 -1.46 -24.71
CA PHE A 526 4.72 -1.39 -23.27
C PHE A 526 4.24 -2.72 -22.69
N THR A 527 4.57 -2.95 -21.44
CA THR A 527 4.20 -4.18 -20.70
C THR A 527 2.71 -4.28 -20.37
N ASP A 528 1.94 -3.22 -20.57
CA ASP A 528 0.48 -3.20 -20.46
C ASP A 528 -0.23 -3.57 -21.78
N GLY A 529 0.52 -3.91 -22.83
CA GLY A 529 0.00 -4.27 -24.15
C GLY A 529 -0.28 -3.07 -25.05
N THR A 530 0.04 -1.86 -24.60
CA THR A 530 -0.04 -0.69 -25.47
C THR A 530 1.15 -0.59 -26.41
N PHE A 531 0.87 -0.16 -27.64
CA PHE A 531 1.86 0.23 -28.63
C PHE A 531 1.76 1.72 -28.92
N GLY A 532 2.89 2.39 -29.14
CA GLY A 532 2.87 3.75 -29.63
C GLY A 532 4.23 4.26 -30.13
N GLU A 533 4.16 5.24 -31.03
CA GLU A 533 5.31 6.06 -31.41
C GLU A 533 5.64 7.02 -30.25
N ILE A 534 6.78 6.80 -29.59
CA ILE A 534 7.24 7.64 -28.47
C ILE A 534 8.27 8.65 -28.93
N THR A 535 8.24 9.87 -28.37
CA THR A 535 9.27 10.89 -28.66
C THR A 535 10.38 10.82 -27.61
N VAL A 536 11.51 10.21 -27.93
CA VAL A 536 12.69 10.10 -27.06
C VAL A 536 13.54 11.36 -27.13
N LYS A 537 13.96 11.87 -25.97
CA LYS A 537 14.84 13.05 -25.85
C LYS A 537 16.26 12.73 -25.38
N LYS A 538 16.48 11.57 -24.75
CA LYS A 538 17.79 11.12 -24.26
C LYS A 538 17.76 9.63 -23.92
N VAL A 539 18.92 8.97 -24.08
CA VAL A 539 19.24 7.69 -23.42
C VAL A 539 20.21 8.00 -22.27
N ALA A 540 19.89 7.56 -21.05
CA ALA A 540 20.65 7.86 -19.84
C ALA A 540 22.07 7.29 -19.91
N GLY A 541 23.07 8.10 -19.55
CA GLY A 541 24.49 7.75 -19.66
C GLY A 541 25.12 7.97 -21.03
N GLU A 542 24.33 8.19 -22.08
CA GLU A 542 24.80 8.43 -23.44
C GLU A 542 24.60 9.89 -23.88
N THR A 543 25.41 10.37 -24.82
CA THR A 543 25.32 11.74 -25.34
C THR A 543 25.06 11.78 -26.84
N GLY A 544 23.99 12.49 -27.23
CA GLY A 544 23.72 12.87 -28.63
C GLY A 544 22.61 12.07 -29.32
N ALA A 545 22.20 12.54 -30.50
CA ALA A 545 21.09 11.95 -31.26
C ALA A 545 21.40 10.59 -31.90
N ALA A 546 22.67 10.17 -31.95
CA ALA A 546 23.04 8.83 -32.41
C ALA A 546 22.55 7.76 -31.43
N ALA A 547 22.88 7.89 -30.13
CA ALA A 547 22.45 6.94 -29.10
C ALA A 547 20.92 6.78 -29.01
N MET A 548 20.15 7.84 -29.30
CA MET A 548 18.69 7.75 -29.37
C MET A 548 18.18 6.99 -30.60
N ARG A 549 18.87 7.09 -31.74
CA ARG A 549 18.50 6.38 -32.98
C ARG A 549 18.90 4.91 -32.95
N ASP A 550 19.98 4.63 -32.23
CA ASP A 550 20.55 3.29 -32.10
C ASP A 550 19.92 2.52 -30.92
N ALA A 551 19.01 3.15 -30.16
CA ALA A 551 18.29 2.51 -29.06
C ALA A 551 17.39 1.40 -29.59
N SER A 552 17.61 0.19 -29.09
CA SER A 552 16.84 -1.02 -29.40
C SER A 552 16.90 -1.99 -28.21
N GLY A 553 15.87 -2.81 -28.04
CA GLY A 553 15.74 -3.74 -26.93
C GLY A 553 15.06 -3.16 -25.69
N TRP A 554 15.24 -3.82 -24.54
CA TRP A 554 14.59 -3.45 -23.29
C TRP A 554 15.22 -2.23 -22.62
N TYR A 555 14.36 -1.28 -22.25
CA TYR A 555 14.70 -0.14 -21.42
C TYR A 555 13.68 0.01 -20.29
N THR A 556 14.09 0.73 -19.25
CA THR A 556 13.15 1.45 -18.38
C THR A 556 13.03 2.87 -18.92
N PHE A 557 11.92 3.55 -18.65
CA PHE A 557 11.73 4.90 -19.16
C PHE A 557 11.07 5.83 -18.15
N SER A 558 11.38 7.11 -18.28
CA SER A 558 10.63 8.23 -17.70
C SER A 558 10.02 9.10 -18.78
N LYS A 559 8.91 9.77 -18.51
CA LYS A 559 8.28 10.74 -19.43
C LYS A 559 8.30 12.12 -18.79
N ASP A 560 8.62 13.17 -19.55
CA ASP A 560 8.44 14.54 -19.07
C ASP A 560 7.03 15.08 -19.32
N SER A 561 6.77 16.30 -18.84
CA SER A 561 5.50 17.00 -18.99
C SER A 561 5.07 17.29 -20.44
N ALA A 562 5.93 17.01 -21.43
CA ALA A 562 5.63 17.14 -22.86
C ALA A 562 5.55 15.77 -23.56
N ASP A 563 5.33 14.69 -22.79
CA ASP A 563 5.30 13.31 -23.24
C ASP A 563 6.59 12.86 -23.96
N LYS A 564 7.74 13.43 -23.57
CA LYS A 564 9.05 13.03 -24.11
C LYS A 564 9.79 12.09 -23.18
N TYR A 565 10.32 11.03 -23.75
CA TYR A 565 10.83 9.88 -23.03
C TYR A 565 12.35 10.00 -22.80
N THR A 566 12.79 9.70 -21.58
CA THR A 566 14.19 9.38 -21.29
C THR A 566 14.29 7.87 -21.09
N LEU A 567 15.10 7.20 -21.89
CA LEU A 567 15.33 5.76 -21.77
C LEU A 567 16.52 5.51 -20.85
N SER A 568 16.43 4.52 -19.97
CA SER A 568 17.50 4.08 -19.09
C SER A 568 17.78 2.61 -19.33
N THR A 569 19.05 2.25 -19.47
CA THR A 569 19.42 0.83 -19.59
C THR A 569 19.00 0.09 -18.33
N VAL A 570 18.53 -1.15 -18.49
CA VAL A 570 18.16 -1.99 -17.35
C VAL A 570 19.41 -2.24 -16.50
N LYS A 571 19.47 -1.66 -15.30
CA LYS A 571 20.57 -1.84 -14.32
C LYS A 571 20.01 -2.46 -13.05
N ASN A 572 20.82 -3.29 -12.37
CA ASN A 572 20.49 -4.07 -11.15
C ASN A 572 19.64 -5.34 -11.42
N PRO A 573 19.60 -6.36 -10.53
CA PRO A 573 19.92 -7.81 -10.68
C PRO A 573 19.25 -8.61 -11.83
N LEU A 574 18.51 -7.93 -12.68
CA LEU A 574 17.97 -8.33 -13.95
C LEU A 574 18.98 -8.02 -15.07
N THR A 575 19.25 -9.00 -15.91
CA THR A 575 20.07 -8.89 -17.12
C THR A 575 19.23 -9.16 -18.35
N THR A 576 19.70 -8.66 -19.49
CA THR A 576 19.06 -8.85 -20.80
C THR A 576 19.73 -9.99 -21.57
N ALA A 577 18.95 -10.85 -22.21
CA ALA A 577 19.42 -11.85 -23.15
C ALA A 577 18.54 -11.83 -24.42
N ASP A 578 19.17 -12.03 -25.58
CA ASP A 578 18.49 -12.08 -26.87
C ASP A 578 18.68 -13.46 -27.51
N ALA A 579 17.63 -13.99 -28.10
CA ALA A 579 17.60 -15.29 -28.76
C ALA A 579 16.89 -15.20 -30.11
N THR A 580 17.15 -16.18 -30.97
CA THR A 580 16.55 -16.27 -32.31
C THR A 580 16.02 -17.67 -32.56
N VAL A 581 14.89 -17.74 -33.26
CA VAL A 581 14.25 -18.99 -33.69
C VAL A 581 14.12 -18.97 -35.19
N SER A 582 14.57 -20.04 -35.87
CA SER A 582 14.48 -20.12 -37.33
C SER A 582 14.11 -21.53 -37.76
N GLY A 583 13.38 -21.61 -38.88
CA GLY A 583 12.97 -22.87 -39.49
C GLY A 583 11.45 -23.07 -39.53
N ALA A 584 11.03 -23.83 -40.53
CA ALA A 584 9.65 -24.24 -40.73
C ALA A 584 9.13 -25.08 -39.55
N GLU A 585 7.88 -24.83 -39.14
CA GLU A 585 7.17 -25.57 -38.08
C GLU A 585 7.88 -25.56 -36.70
N THR A 586 8.56 -24.45 -36.37
CA THR A 586 9.26 -24.32 -35.10
C THR A 586 8.35 -23.78 -34.01
N VAL A 587 8.30 -24.48 -32.87
CA VAL A 587 7.56 -24.05 -31.69
C VAL A 587 8.41 -23.06 -30.88
N VAL A 588 7.92 -21.83 -30.78
CA VAL A 588 8.54 -20.72 -30.04
C VAL A 588 8.17 -20.79 -28.55
N THR A 589 6.91 -21.11 -28.25
CA THR A 589 6.37 -21.34 -26.88
C THR A 589 5.52 -22.59 -26.83
N ALA A 590 5.61 -23.32 -25.71
CA ALA A 590 4.74 -24.45 -25.40
C ALA A 590 4.06 -24.26 -24.03
N ASN A 591 2.74 -24.16 -24.00
CA ASN A 591 1.83 -23.84 -22.91
C ASN A 591 2.20 -24.63 -21.65
N GLY A 592 2.54 -23.90 -20.58
CA GLY A 592 2.88 -24.49 -19.29
C GLY A 592 4.22 -25.24 -19.23
N LYS A 593 5.02 -25.28 -20.30
CA LYS A 593 6.38 -25.84 -20.28
C LYS A 593 7.39 -24.70 -20.31
N VAL A 594 8.46 -24.84 -19.51
CA VAL A 594 9.55 -23.86 -19.32
C VAL A 594 10.44 -23.74 -20.58
N ARG A 595 9.85 -23.54 -21.76
CA ARG A 595 10.53 -23.50 -23.06
C ARG A 595 9.84 -22.47 -23.95
N PHE A 596 10.21 -21.21 -23.76
CA PHE A 596 9.89 -20.08 -24.64
C PHE A 596 11.10 -19.66 -25.49
N MET A 597 12.11 -20.54 -25.59
CA MET A 597 13.28 -20.39 -26.45
C MET A 597 13.64 -21.80 -26.96
N PRO A 598 13.68 -22.05 -28.28
CA PRO A 598 13.84 -23.39 -28.82
C PRO A 598 15.26 -23.93 -28.65
N ASN A 599 15.32 -25.13 -28.11
CA ASN A 599 16.10 -26.28 -28.56
C ASN A 599 17.33 -26.02 -29.44
N ALA A 600 18.50 -25.96 -28.82
CA ALA A 600 19.50 -26.98 -29.10
C ALA A 600 19.99 -27.50 -27.74
N GLU A 601 19.98 -28.80 -27.52
CA GLU A 601 20.71 -29.37 -26.39
C GLU A 601 22.18 -28.91 -26.50
N GLY A 602 22.57 -27.93 -25.68
CA GLY A 602 23.97 -27.51 -25.54
C GLY A 602 24.48 -26.40 -26.47
N GLU A 603 23.64 -25.50 -26.99
CA GLU A 603 24.14 -24.25 -27.61
C GLU A 603 24.09 -23.06 -26.63
N ASP A 604 25.19 -22.32 -26.59
CA ASP A 604 25.37 -21.09 -25.80
C ASP A 604 24.73 -19.91 -26.54
N ILE A 605 23.97 -19.07 -25.83
CA ILE A 605 23.46 -17.80 -26.38
C ILE A 605 24.34 -16.64 -25.96
N THR A 606 24.44 -15.66 -26.85
CA THR A 606 25.17 -14.41 -26.61
C THR A 606 24.34 -13.51 -25.71
N ILE A 607 24.82 -13.31 -24.48
CA ILE A 607 24.24 -12.45 -23.45
C ILE A 607 25.03 -11.15 -23.45
N GLY A 608 24.46 -10.12 -24.04
CA GLY A 608 25.20 -8.88 -24.28
C GLY A 608 26.42 -9.09 -25.19
N THR A 609 27.28 -8.08 -25.30
CA THR A 609 28.30 -8.06 -26.35
C THR A 609 29.44 -9.08 -26.20
N ASN A 610 29.60 -9.77 -25.07
CA ASN A 610 30.75 -10.68 -24.85
C ASN A 610 30.56 -11.76 -23.74
N GLU A 611 29.35 -11.99 -23.21
CA GLU A 611 29.11 -13.05 -22.22
C GLU A 611 28.18 -14.13 -22.80
N SER A 612 28.30 -15.36 -22.31
CA SER A 612 27.46 -16.47 -22.72
C SER A 612 26.80 -17.07 -21.49
N ALA A 613 25.48 -17.27 -21.52
CA ALA A 613 24.84 -18.23 -20.64
C ALA A 613 23.92 -19.13 -21.45
N SER A 614 23.64 -20.31 -20.88
CA SER A 614 22.78 -21.27 -21.54
C SER A 614 21.33 -20.80 -21.45
N VAL A 615 20.64 -20.79 -22.60
CA VAL A 615 19.18 -20.60 -22.70
C VAL A 615 18.41 -21.55 -21.79
N ALA A 616 18.96 -22.74 -21.58
CA ALA A 616 18.38 -23.76 -20.74
C ALA A 616 18.20 -23.31 -19.28
N ASP A 617 18.90 -22.26 -18.85
CA ASP A 617 18.83 -21.74 -17.48
C ASP A 617 17.77 -20.65 -17.29
N ILE A 618 17.24 -20.06 -18.38
CA ILE A 618 16.21 -19.02 -18.30
C ILE A 618 14.82 -19.68 -18.18
N LYS A 619 14.10 -19.36 -17.11
CA LYS A 619 12.81 -19.95 -16.74
C LYS A 619 11.75 -18.87 -16.63
N GLY A 620 10.48 -19.22 -16.82
CA GLY A 620 9.35 -18.34 -16.54
C GLY A 620 8.54 -18.89 -15.38
N ASP A 621 7.79 -18.01 -14.71
CA ASP A 621 6.84 -18.37 -13.67
C ASP A 621 5.49 -17.67 -13.88
N SER A 622 4.61 -17.69 -12.87
CA SER A 622 3.29 -17.06 -12.93
C SER A 622 3.31 -15.53 -12.96
N SER A 623 4.47 -14.91 -12.74
CA SER A 623 4.67 -13.44 -12.74
C SER A 623 5.39 -12.93 -13.98
N THR A 624 5.96 -13.82 -14.81
CA THR A 624 6.61 -13.45 -16.07
C THR A 624 5.60 -12.81 -17.03
N ILE A 625 5.91 -11.61 -17.53
CA ILE A 625 5.08 -10.93 -18.54
C ILE A 625 5.63 -11.22 -19.94
N PHE A 626 4.77 -11.72 -20.82
CA PHE A 626 5.04 -11.97 -22.23
C PHE A 626 4.39 -10.87 -23.06
N VAL A 627 5.15 -10.31 -24.00
CA VAL A 627 4.71 -9.34 -24.99
C VAL A 627 4.91 -10.00 -26.35
N VAL A 628 3.83 -10.37 -27.02
CA VAL A 628 3.86 -11.10 -28.29
C VAL A 628 3.39 -10.18 -29.40
N MET A 629 4.24 -9.95 -30.39
CA MET A 629 3.94 -9.18 -31.60
C MET A 629 3.66 -10.13 -32.76
N ASP A 630 2.50 -9.99 -33.40
CA ASP A 630 2.10 -10.80 -34.55
C ASP A 630 2.51 -10.19 -35.90
N ALA A 631 2.14 -10.87 -36.99
CA ALA A 631 2.38 -10.47 -38.37
C ALA A 631 1.75 -9.13 -38.81
N ASP A 632 0.77 -8.61 -38.08
CA ASP A 632 0.12 -7.32 -38.38
C ASP A 632 0.70 -6.19 -37.52
N ASP A 633 1.83 -6.42 -36.85
CA ASP A 633 2.41 -5.55 -35.82
C ASP A 633 1.48 -5.35 -34.60
N GLU A 634 0.50 -6.26 -34.39
CA GLU A 634 -0.40 -6.20 -33.24
C GLU A 634 0.25 -6.89 -32.03
N VAL A 635 0.25 -6.19 -30.88
CA VAL A 635 0.86 -6.69 -29.66
C VAL A 635 -0.17 -7.11 -28.63
N THR A 636 0.02 -8.32 -28.10
CA THR A 636 -0.80 -8.87 -27.01
C THR A 636 0.09 -9.23 -25.82
N THR A 637 -0.40 -8.93 -24.61
CA THR A 637 0.32 -9.22 -23.36
C THR A 637 -0.32 -10.34 -22.56
N TYR A 638 0.53 -11.25 -22.09
CA TYR A 638 0.14 -12.39 -21.28
C TYR A 638 0.95 -12.40 -20.00
N THR A 639 0.29 -12.59 -18.84
CA THR A 639 0.98 -12.67 -17.55
C THR A 639 0.99 -14.11 -17.07
N GLY A 640 2.19 -14.66 -16.89
CA GLY A 640 2.45 -16.00 -16.37
C GLY A 640 2.59 -17.07 -17.47
N VAL A 641 3.53 -18.00 -17.27
CA VAL A 641 3.82 -19.10 -18.22
C VAL A 641 2.65 -20.04 -18.54
N ALA A 642 1.62 -20.06 -17.69
CA ALA A 642 0.42 -20.85 -17.92
C ALA A 642 -0.59 -20.14 -18.83
N ASN A 643 -0.44 -18.83 -19.02
CA ASN A 643 -1.38 -18.00 -19.78
C ASN A 643 -0.81 -17.55 -21.14
N VAL A 644 0.46 -17.84 -21.44
CA VAL A 644 1.07 -17.50 -22.73
C VAL A 644 0.66 -18.53 -23.80
N PRO A 645 0.29 -18.08 -25.02
CA PRO A 645 -0.09 -18.97 -26.13
C PRO A 645 1.05 -19.89 -26.60
N ASP A 646 0.67 -21.00 -27.22
CA ASP A 646 1.57 -21.74 -28.11
C ASP A 646 1.81 -20.90 -29.37
N ILE A 647 3.07 -20.65 -29.68
CA ILE A 647 3.45 -19.88 -30.88
C ILE A 647 4.23 -20.81 -31.78
N THR A 648 3.73 -21.03 -33.00
CA THR A 648 4.33 -21.94 -33.99
C THR A 648 4.53 -21.21 -35.31
N THR A 649 5.75 -21.27 -35.86
CA THR A 649 6.04 -20.73 -37.19
C THR A 649 5.42 -21.58 -38.29
N SER A 650 5.07 -20.95 -39.41
CA SER A 650 4.47 -21.59 -40.58
C SER A 650 5.48 -22.50 -41.30
N ALA A 651 4.96 -23.45 -42.10
CA ALA A 651 5.79 -24.37 -42.86
C ALA A 651 6.59 -23.69 -43.99
N GLU A 652 6.14 -22.51 -44.45
CA GLU A 652 6.79 -21.74 -45.52
C GLU A 652 7.74 -20.67 -44.98
N PHE A 653 7.84 -20.50 -43.65
CA PHE A 653 8.72 -19.53 -43.02
C PHE A 653 10.21 -19.89 -43.18
N ASP A 654 10.95 -19.02 -43.85
CA ASP A 654 12.41 -19.10 -44.02
C ASP A 654 13.19 -18.01 -43.25
N GLY A 655 12.49 -17.23 -42.42
CA GLY A 655 13.02 -16.10 -41.64
C GLY A 655 13.44 -16.44 -40.21
N THR A 656 13.51 -15.42 -39.35
CA THR A 656 13.88 -15.56 -37.93
C THR A 656 12.92 -14.82 -37.01
N VAL A 657 12.35 -15.54 -36.04
CA VAL A 657 11.60 -14.96 -34.91
C VAL A 657 12.60 -14.49 -33.85
N ALA A 658 12.50 -13.21 -33.46
CA ALA A 658 13.38 -12.62 -32.44
C ALA A 658 12.73 -12.72 -31.04
N ILE A 659 13.54 -13.03 -30.03
CA ILE A 659 13.09 -13.13 -28.64
C ILE A 659 14.06 -12.32 -27.76
N SER A 660 13.53 -11.40 -26.95
CA SER A 660 14.34 -10.61 -26.02
C SER A 660 13.80 -10.70 -24.60
N VAL A 661 14.68 -10.98 -23.64
CA VAL A 661 14.28 -11.32 -22.27
C VAL A 661 15.03 -10.53 -21.23
N VAL A 662 14.30 -10.04 -20.24
CA VAL A 662 14.82 -9.50 -18.98
C VAL A 662 14.65 -10.56 -17.90
N TYR A 663 15.75 -11.05 -17.33
CA TYR A 663 15.73 -12.13 -16.34
C TYR A 663 16.70 -11.88 -15.19
N LYS A 664 16.43 -12.44 -14.01
CA LYS A 664 17.28 -12.29 -12.83
C LYS A 664 18.38 -13.34 -12.81
N GLN A 665 19.65 -12.98 -13.08
CA GLN A 665 20.77 -13.95 -13.16
C GLN A 665 20.86 -14.88 -11.95
N SER A 666 20.65 -14.35 -10.74
CA SER A 666 20.74 -15.14 -9.49
C SER A 666 19.71 -16.28 -9.38
N THR A 667 18.63 -16.21 -10.17
CA THR A 667 17.53 -17.19 -10.10
C THR A 667 17.22 -17.87 -11.43
N GLY A 668 17.64 -17.26 -12.55
CA GLY A 668 17.29 -17.68 -13.90
C GLY A 668 15.86 -17.30 -14.32
N TYR A 669 15.04 -16.68 -13.46
CA TYR A 669 13.64 -16.37 -13.81
C TYR A 669 13.51 -15.08 -14.62
N ALA A 670 12.78 -15.18 -15.73
CA ALA A 670 12.38 -14.10 -16.62
C ALA A 670 11.28 -13.26 -15.98
N LYS A 671 11.45 -11.95 -16.01
CA LYS A 671 10.45 -10.96 -15.61
C LYS A 671 9.66 -10.46 -16.83
N TYR A 672 10.35 -10.22 -17.95
CA TYR A 672 9.75 -9.77 -19.20
C TYR A 672 10.32 -10.54 -20.39
N VAL A 673 9.44 -10.93 -21.32
CA VAL A 673 9.78 -11.65 -22.56
C VAL A 673 9.07 -10.95 -23.71
N PHE A 674 9.83 -10.48 -24.70
CA PHE A 674 9.31 -9.96 -25.97
C PHE A 674 9.51 -11.03 -27.05
N ILE A 675 8.46 -11.36 -27.80
CA ILE A 675 8.47 -12.34 -28.89
C ILE A 675 7.96 -11.65 -30.15
N ASP A 676 8.79 -11.62 -31.18
CA ASP A 676 8.50 -10.99 -32.47
C ASP A 676 8.30 -12.05 -33.56
N VAL A 677 7.04 -12.30 -33.93
CA VAL A 677 6.70 -13.17 -35.06
C VAL A 677 6.23 -12.38 -36.29
N SER A 678 6.54 -11.08 -36.36
CA SER A 678 6.07 -10.20 -37.45
C SER A 678 6.54 -10.63 -38.84
N GLU A 679 7.69 -11.31 -38.94
CA GLU A 679 8.23 -11.80 -40.21
C GLU A 679 7.43 -12.99 -40.80
N ASP A 680 6.61 -13.68 -40.00
CA ASP A 680 5.86 -14.87 -40.41
C ASP A 680 4.35 -14.59 -40.46
N ALA A 681 3.87 -14.19 -41.65
CA ALA A 681 2.47 -13.82 -41.88
C ALA A 681 1.45 -14.91 -41.47
N ASP A 682 1.89 -16.17 -41.51
CA ASP A 682 1.07 -17.35 -41.26
C ASP A 682 1.41 -18.03 -39.92
N ALA A 683 2.16 -17.35 -39.03
CA ALA A 683 2.44 -17.86 -37.68
C ALA A 683 1.14 -18.10 -36.90
N VAL A 684 1.08 -19.25 -36.22
CA VAL A 684 -0.07 -19.65 -35.42
C VAL A 684 0.20 -19.27 -33.96
N ILE A 685 -0.65 -18.40 -33.41
CA ILE A 685 -0.70 -18.05 -31.98
C ILE A 685 -1.94 -18.72 -31.38
N ASP A 686 -1.75 -19.80 -30.64
CA ASP A 686 -2.82 -20.62 -30.05
C ASP A 686 -2.96 -20.32 -28.55
N ASP A 687 -3.96 -19.51 -28.17
CA ASP A 687 -4.15 -19.04 -26.80
C ASP A 687 -4.45 -20.18 -25.82
N ALA A 688 -3.59 -20.29 -24.81
CA ALA A 688 -3.61 -21.28 -23.74
C ALA A 688 -4.84 -21.16 -22.83
N ASN A 689 -5.44 -19.98 -22.73
CA ASN A 689 -6.68 -19.79 -22.00
C ASN A 689 -7.86 -20.19 -22.88
N SER A 690 -8.17 -21.49 -22.87
CA SER A 690 -9.40 -22.10 -23.38
C SER A 690 -10.69 -21.61 -22.66
N ALA A 691 -10.82 -20.32 -22.38
CA ALA A 691 -12.10 -19.66 -22.59
C ALA A 691 -12.15 -19.32 -24.08
N ALA A 692 -12.24 -20.35 -24.93
CA ALA A 692 -12.24 -20.13 -26.36
C ALA A 692 -13.50 -19.32 -26.72
N ASP A 693 -13.29 -18.11 -27.22
CA ASP A 693 -14.33 -17.34 -27.88
C ASP A 693 -14.68 -18.09 -29.17
N TYR A 694 -15.54 -19.11 -29.07
CA TYR A 694 -16.00 -19.87 -30.21
C TYR A 694 -17.02 -19.06 -30.98
N LEU A 695 -16.72 -18.74 -32.23
CA LEU A 695 -17.64 -18.07 -33.13
C LEU A 695 -18.30 -19.11 -34.05
N PHE A 696 -19.51 -19.51 -33.71
CA PHE A 696 -20.29 -20.48 -34.47
C PHE A 696 -21.26 -19.78 -35.41
N LEU A 697 -21.10 -19.95 -36.73
CA LEU A 697 -21.93 -19.28 -37.73
C LEU A 697 -23.28 -19.96 -37.89
N LEU A 698 -24.38 -19.25 -37.60
CA LEU A 698 -25.74 -19.79 -37.73
C LEU A 698 -26.39 -19.44 -39.06
N LYS A 699 -26.31 -18.15 -39.45
CA LYS A 699 -27.01 -17.66 -40.64
C LYS A 699 -26.41 -16.36 -41.18
N TYR A 700 -26.12 -16.32 -42.47
CA TYR A 700 -25.89 -15.06 -43.18
C TYR A 700 -27.14 -14.17 -43.21
N THR A 701 -27.03 -12.91 -42.78
CA THR A 701 -28.19 -11.98 -42.71
C THR A 701 -28.53 -11.32 -44.03
N GLY A 702 -27.68 -11.46 -45.06
CA GLY A 702 -27.81 -10.74 -46.34
C GLY A 702 -27.16 -9.34 -46.36
N ASN A 703 -26.62 -8.88 -45.22
CA ASN A 703 -25.98 -7.56 -45.12
C ASN A 703 -24.46 -7.66 -45.25
N LYS A 704 -23.83 -6.69 -45.93
CA LYS A 704 -22.37 -6.54 -46.02
C LYS A 704 -21.94 -5.09 -45.86
N THR A 705 -20.70 -4.86 -45.45
CA THR A 705 -20.06 -3.54 -45.32
C THR A 705 -18.61 -3.58 -45.80
N THR A 706 -17.94 -2.43 -45.87
CA THR A 706 -16.52 -2.30 -46.22
C THR A 706 -15.81 -1.40 -45.23
N SER A 707 -14.56 -1.70 -44.87
CA SER A 707 -13.69 -0.84 -44.06
C SER A 707 -12.29 -0.86 -44.67
N GLY A 708 -11.81 0.26 -45.20
CA GLY A 708 -10.59 0.26 -46.01
C GLY A 708 -10.83 -0.40 -47.37
N GLU A 709 -9.96 -1.34 -47.75
CA GLU A 709 -10.10 -2.16 -48.96
C GLU A 709 -10.87 -3.47 -48.71
N ASP A 710 -11.13 -3.82 -47.45
CA ASP A 710 -11.70 -5.11 -47.05
C ASP A 710 -13.23 -5.11 -46.99
N THR A 711 -13.82 -6.26 -47.30
CA THR A 711 -15.26 -6.50 -47.31
C THR A 711 -15.66 -7.42 -46.17
N TYR A 712 -16.76 -7.10 -45.48
CA TYR A 712 -17.27 -7.87 -44.34
C TYR A 712 -18.74 -8.27 -44.52
N TYR A 713 -19.08 -9.50 -44.20
CA TYR A 713 -20.43 -10.08 -44.27
C TYR A 713 -21.03 -10.25 -42.88
N LYS A 714 -22.29 -9.87 -42.69
CA LYS A 714 -22.95 -9.91 -41.37
C LYS A 714 -23.67 -11.24 -41.14
N TYR A 715 -23.29 -11.96 -40.10
CA TYR A 715 -23.87 -13.23 -39.69
C TYR A 715 -24.59 -13.13 -38.34
N LYS A 716 -25.63 -13.95 -38.17
CA LYS A 716 -26.08 -14.43 -36.86
C LYS A 716 -25.09 -15.49 -36.41
N VAL A 717 -24.57 -15.33 -35.19
CA VAL A 717 -23.53 -16.19 -34.64
C VAL A 717 -23.84 -16.55 -33.20
N VAL A 718 -23.32 -17.66 -32.72
CA VAL A 718 -23.11 -17.85 -31.27
C VAL A 718 -21.67 -17.44 -30.98
N LEU A 719 -21.49 -16.49 -30.06
CA LEU A 719 -20.20 -16.11 -29.51
C LEU A 719 -20.32 -16.21 -27.99
N ASP A 720 -19.44 -17.00 -27.37
CA ASP A 720 -19.39 -17.25 -25.91
C ASP A 720 -20.73 -17.75 -25.35
N GLY A 721 -21.34 -18.69 -26.08
CA GLY A 721 -22.63 -19.26 -25.74
C GLY A 721 -23.82 -18.31 -25.90
N LYS A 722 -23.63 -17.08 -26.41
CA LYS A 722 -24.70 -16.10 -26.64
C LYS A 722 -24.95 -15.88 -28.12
N GLU A 723 -26.21 -15.92 -28.53
CA GLU A 723 -26.61 -15.53 -29.88
C GLU A 723 -26.44 -14.02 -30.07
N THR A 724 -25.68 -13.61 -31.09
CA THR A 724 -25.42 -12.21 -31.44
C THR A 724 -25.28 -12.03 -32.97
N GLU A 725 -24.93 -10.82 -33.41
CA GLU A 725 -24.61 -10.52 -34.81
C GLU A 725 -23.20 -9.94 -34.94
N LYS A 726 -22.40 -10.48 -35.87
CA LYS A 726 -21.03 -10.01 -36.15
C LYS A 726 -20.81 -9.81 -37.64
N PHE A 727 -19.95 -8.84 -37.98
CA PHE A 727 -19.40 -8.68 -39.33
C PHE A 727 -18.11 -9.50 -39.42
N VAL A 728 -18.05 -10.43 -40.36
CA VAL A 728 -16.91 -11.35 -40.57
C VAL A 728 -16.30 -11.07 -41.93
N GLU A 729 -14.98 -10.96 -41.98
CA GLU A 729 -14.23 -10.62 -43.20
C GLU A 729 -14.42 -11.63 -44.32
N SER A 730 -14.42 -11.16 -45.57
CA SER A 730 -14.63 -11.99 -46.77
C SER A 730 -13.52 -13.01 -47.05
N SER A 731 -12.36 -12.87 -46.40
CA SER A 731 -11.27 -13.85 -46.43
C SER A 731 -11.61 -15.11 -45.63
N LEU A 732 -12.46 -14.99 -44.60
CA LEU A 732 -12.88 -16.08 -43.71
C LEU A 732 -14.19 -16.75 -44.15
N VAL A 733 -15.05 -16.03 -44.88
CA VAL A 733 -16.40 -16.49 -45.26
C VAL A 733 -16.80 -16.00 -46.67
N ASP A 734 -17.64 -16.77 -47.36
CA ASP A 734 -18.02 -16.51 -48.76
C ASP A 734 -19.39 -15.83 -48.97
N GLY A 735 -20.11 -15.54 -47.88
CA GLY A 735 -21.40 -14.84 -47.94
C GLY A 735 -22.60 -15.72 -48.27
N GLY A 736 -22.71 -16.87 -47.58
CA GLY A 736 -23.93 -17.69 -47.56
C GLY A 736 -23.69 -19.16 -47.30
N ASP A 737 -22.55 -19.71 -47.75
CA ASP A 737 -22.26 -21.14 -47.70
C ASP A 737 -21.41 -21.55 -46.49
N SER A 738 -20.97 -20.58 -45.67
CA SER A 738 -20.22 -20.81 -44.42
C SER A 738 -21.10 -21.05 -43.17
N ASN A 739 -22.40 -21.33 -43.30
CA ASN A 739 -23.23 -21.61 -42.12
C ASN A 739 -22.87 -22.97 -41.53
N GLY A 740 -22.73 -23.02 -40.21
CA GLY A 740 -22.28 -24.20 -39.49
C GLY A 740 -20.78 -24.23 -39.23
N THR A 741 -19.99 -23.33 -39.83
CA THR A 741 -18.56 -23.25 -39.54
C THR A 741 -18.33 -22.73 -38.13
N LEU A 742 -17.48 -23.45 -37.38
CA LEU A 742 -16.99 -23.03 -36.08
C LEU A 742 -15.60 -22.42 -36.24
N PHE A 743 -15.39 -21.26 -35.63
CA PHE A 743 -14.10 -20.59 -35.57
C PHE A 743 -13.61 -20.48 -34.13
N ARG A 744 -12.29 -20.35 -33.99
CA ARG A 744 -11.57 -20.07 -32.74
C ARG A 744 -10.57 -18.93 -32.95
N ASN A 745 -9.96 -18.45 -31.86
CA ASN A 745 -8.95 -17.38 -31.87
C ASN A 745 -9.45 -16.14 -32.63
N ILE A 746 -10.63 -15.67 -32.24
CA ILE A 746 -11.35 -14.58 -32.91
C ILE A 746 -10.67 -13.26 -32.57
N LYS A 747 -10.21 -12.54 -33.59
CA LYS A 747 -9.72 -11.17 -33.46
C LYS A 747 -10.72 -10.19 -34.06
N GLU A 748 -11.05 -9.16 -33.27
CA GLU A 748 -11.92 -8.07 -33.70
C GLU A 748 -11.16 -6.75 -33.77
N ASN A 749 -11.37 -5.98 -34.83
CA ASN A 749 -10.86 -4.62 -34.88
C ASN A 749 -11.63 -3.67 -33.93
N SER A 750 -11.17 -2.42 -33.85
CA SER A 750 -11.80 -1.37 -33.01
C SER A 750 -13.28 -1.08 -33.28
N LYS A 751 -13.87 -1.61 -34.37
CA LYS A 751 -15.30 -1.49 -34.69
C LYS A 751 -16.11 -2.74 -34.32
N GLY A 752 -15.46 -3.76 -33.75
CA GLY A 752 -16.07 -5.05 -33.43
C GLY A 752 -16.32 -5.94 -34.65
N TYR A 753 -15.54 -5.77 -35.73
CA TYR A 753 -15.59 -6.65 -36.91
C TYR A 753 -14.53 -7.73 -36.77
N VAL A 754 -14.90 -8.98 -37.04
CA VAL A 754 -13.99 -10.12 -37.04
C VAL A 754 -13.09 -10.03 -38.26
N THR A 755 -11.80 -9.79 -38.03
CA THR A 755 -10.77 -9.60 -39.06
C THR A 755 -9.91 -10.84 -39.24
N LYS A 756 -9.66 -11.59 -38.15
CA LYS A 756 -8.96 -12.88 -38.20
C LYS A 756 -9.66 -13.89 -37.30
N ALA A 757 -9.63 -15.14 -37.74
CA ALA A 757 -10.13 -16.28 -36.99
C ALA A 757 -9.54 -17.57 -37.60
N THR A 758 -9.33 -18.58 -36.77
CA THR A 758 -8.89 -19.91 -37.23
C THR A 758 -10.11 -20.81 -37.34
N VAL A 759 -10.25 -21.54 -38.44
CA VAL A 759 -11.30 -22.56 -38.58
C VAL A 759 -11.06 -23.65 -37.53
N PHE A 760 -12.13 -24.16 -36.91
CA PHE A 760 -12.04 -25.29 -36.02
C PHE A 760 -11.79 -26.56 -36.85
N GLU A 761 -10.65 -27.19 -36.62
CA GLU A 761 -10.17 -28.38 -37.36
C GLU A 761 -9.59 -29.41 -36.38
N ASP A 762 -9.49 -30.66 -36.84
CA ASP A 762 -8.91 -31.78 -36.09
C ASP A 762 -7.49 -31.47 -35.63
N ALA A 763 -7.26 -31.53 -34.31
CA ALA A 763 -5.97 -31.24 -33.72
C ALA A 763 -5.86 -31.80 -32.29
N ALA A 764 -4.72 -31.56 -31.63
CA ALA A 764 -4.62 -31.81 -30.19
C ALA A 764 -5.75 -31.06 -29.45
N LYS A 765 -6.49 -31.78 -28.60
CA LYS A 765 -7.67 -31.32 -27.86
C LYS A 765 -8.93 -30.97 -28.69
N ARG A 766 -8.97 -31.28 -29.99
CA ARG A 766 -10.09 -30.92 -30.88
C ARG A 766 -10.39 -32.02 -31.87
N ASP A 767 -11.67 -32.32 -32.04
CA ASP A 767 -12.15 -33.35 -32.94
C ASP A 767 -13.33 -32.83 -33.77
N VAL A 768 -13.37 -33.18 -35.05
CA VAL A 768 -14.33 -32.74 -36.05
C VAL A 768 -14.90 -33.97 -36.74
N VAL A 769 -16.13 -34.30 -36.36
CA VAL A 769 -16.82 -35.48 -36.87
C VAL A 769 -17.81 -35.08 -37.95
N GLU A 770 -17.51 -35.49 -39.18
CA GLU A 770 -18.39 -35.33 -40.33
C GLU A 770 -19.54 -36.36 -40.30
N MET A 771 -20.77 -35.86 -40.25
CA MET A 771 -21.98 -36.66 -40.39
C MET A 771 -22.36 -36.71 -41.87
N THR A 772 -22.24 -37.89 -42.47
CA THR A 772 -22.72 -38.16 -43.83
C THR A 772 -23.91 -39.10 -43.77
N LYS A 773 -24.90 -38.90 -44.66
CA LYS A 773 -26.15 -39.67 -44.67
C LYS A 773 -25.87 -41.19 -44.76
N ALA A 774 -25.88 -41.87 -43.61
CA ALA A 774 -25.66 -43.30 -43.44
C ALA A 774 -26.84 -43.94 -42.71
N ASP A 775 -27.06 -45.24 -42.89
CA ASP A 775 -28.12 -45.97 -42.20
C ASP A 775 -27.73 -46.23 -40.73
N GLY A 776 -28.43 -45.62 -39.76
CA GLY A 776 -28.27 -45.89 -38.32
C GLY A 776 -28.37 -44.64 -37.43
N ASP A 777 -28.42 -44.84 -36.10
CA ASP A 777 -28.38 -43.74 -35.12
C ASP A 777 -26.98 -43.12 -35.08
N GLN A 778 -26.77 -42.04 -35.86
CA GLN A 778 -25.45 -41.39 -35.99
C GLN A 778 -25.03 -40.61 -34.75
N ILE A 779 -25.96 -40.27 -33.86
CA ILE A 779 -25.68 -39.69 -32.55
C ILE A 779 -26.45 -40.49 -31.50
N THR A 780 -25.77 -41.11 -30.56
CA THR A 780 -26.39 -41.84 -29.43
C THR A 780 -25.81 -41.40 -28.10
N PHE A 781 -26.58 -41.57 -27.03
CA PHE A 781 -26.13 -41.24 -25.67
C PHE A 781 -26.47 -42.38 -24.71
N SER A 782 -25.46 -42.94 -24.06
CA SER A 782 -25.61 -44.06 -23.13
C SER A 782 -24.71 -43.88 -21.91
N GLY A 783 -25.27 -44.04 -20.70
CA GLY A 783 -24.55 -43.70 -19.47
C GLY A 783 -24.19 -42.22 -19.45
N ASP A 784 -22.89 -41.93 -19.49
CA ASP A 784 -22.30 -40.59 -19.58
C ASP A 784 -21.51 -40.39 -20.90
N THR A 785 -21.65 -41.32 -21.85
CA THR A 785 -20.95 -41.32 -23.13
C THR A 785 -21.87 -40.86 -24.26
N LEU A 786 -21.42 -39.88 -25.03
CA LEU A 786 -22.00 -39.46 -26.31
C LEU A 786 -21.21 -40.12 -27.45
N THR A 787 -21.87 -40.88 -28.29
CA THR A 787 -21.27 -41.46 -29.49
C THR A 787 -21.72 -40.67 -30.72
N ILE A 788 -20.78 -40.17 -31.53
CA ILE A 788 -21.04 -39.46 -32.79
C ILE A 788 -20.34 -40.22 -33.92
N VAL A 789 -21.10 -40.79 -34.86
CA VAL A 789 -20.59 -41.57 -36.03
C VAL A 789 -19.62 -42.69 -35.62
N GLY A 790 -19.79 -43.25 -34.41
CA GLY A 790 -18.97 -44.34 -33.88
C GLY A 790 -17.80 -43.89 -33.00
N GLU A 791 -17.54 -42.59 -32.87
CA GLU A 791 -16.55 -42.02 -31.94
C GLU A 791 -17.21 -41.71 -30.59
N ASP A 792 -16.57 -42.12 -29.49
CA ASP A 792 -17.11 -42.03 -28.14
C ASP A 792 -16.48 -40.86 -27.35
N TYR A 793 -17.33 -40.03 -26.72
CA TYR A 793 -16.92 -38.93 -25.85
C TYR A 793 -17.62 -38.98 -24.50
N ILE A 794 -16.86 -38.84 -23.42
CA ILE A 794 -17.35 -38.75 -22.04
C ILE A 794 -17.79 -37.32 -21.75
N ILE A 795 -19.03 -37.14 -21.30
CA ILE A 795 -19.59 -35.81 -21.02
C ILE A 795 -19.42 -35.48 -19.54
N GLY A 796 -18.54 -34.53 -19.22
CA GLY A 796 -18.35 -34.02 -17.86
C GLY A 796 -19.45 -33.05 -17.40
N ASP A 797 -19.53 -32.81 -16.08
CA ASP A 797 -20.54 -31.97 -15.42
C ASP A 797 -20.63 -30.51 -15.93
N LYS A 798 -19.61 -30.04 -16.67
CA LYS A 798 -19.49 -28.66 -17.18
C LYS A 798 -19.46 -28.57 -18.71
N CYS A 799 -19.77 -29.64 -19.43
CA CYS A 799 -19.72 -29.62 -20.89
C CYS A 799 -20.82 -28.74 -21.49
N ASN A 800 -20.45 -27.74 -22.30
CA ASN A 800 -21.41 -26.91 -23.03
C ASN A 800 -21.80 -27.60 -24.35
N VAL A 801 -23.10 -27.76 -24.60
CA VAL A 801 -23.59 -28.34 -25.87
C VAL A 801 -24.46 -27.36 -26.61
N THR A 802 -24.06 -27.04 -27.84
CA THR A 802 -24.76 -26.16 -28.78
C THR A 802 -25.15 -26.94 -30.04
N LEU A 803 -26.45 -26.97 -30.36
CA LEU A 803 -27.01 -27.58 -31.56
C LEU A 803 -27.58 -26.49 -32.48
N GLY A 804 -27.07 -26.40 -33.70
CA GLY A 804 -27.64 -25.63 -34.79
C GLY A 804 -28.22 -26.55 -35.87
N ILE A 805 -29.44 -26.28 -36.32
CA ILE A 805 -30.10 -27.02 -37.40
C ILE A 805 -30.46 -26.03 -38.51
N GLY A 806 -30.02 -26.29 -39.74
CA GLY A 806 -30.30 -25.44 -40.89
C GLY A 806 -31.69 -25.70 -41.51
N LYS A 807 -32.17 -24.72 -42.31
CA LYS A 807 -33.48 -24.74 -43.00
C LYS A 807 -33.81 -25.97 -43.86
N ASN A 808 -32.82 -26.80 -44.22
CA ASN A 808 -33.03 -27.97 -45.07
C ASN A 808 -33.25 -29.27 -44.27
N ALA A 809 -33.36 -29.18 -42.93
CA ALA A 809 -33.69 -30.31 -42.07
C ALA A 809 -35.19 -30.69 -42.14
N HIS A 810 -35.54 -31.85 -41.60
CA HIS A 810 -36.92 -32.32 -41.54
C HIS A 810 -37.84 -31.35 -40.79
N ALA A 811 -39.10 -31.22 -41.21
CA ALA A 811 -40.06 -30.25 -40.67
C ALA A 811 -40.37 -30.44 -39.17
N ASP A 812 -40.10 -31.61 -38.61
CA ASP A 812 -40.26 -31.88 -37.17
C ASP A 812 -39.10 -31.31 -36.33
N LEU A 813 -37.95 -31.03 -36.95
CA LEU A 813 -36.76 -30.51 -36.27
C LEU A 813 -36.67 -28.98 -36.34
N ILE A 814 -37.31 -28.38 -37.34
CA ILE A 814 -37.34 -26.94 -37.56
C ILE A 814 -38.70 -26.51 -38.14
N ASP A 815 -39.36 -25.54 -37.47
CA ASP A 815 -40.65 -25.03 -37.91
C ASP A 815 -40.59 -24.38 -39.30
N GLU A 816 -41.65 -24.58 -40.09
CA GLU A 816 -41.79 -24.02 -41.43
C GLU A 816 -41.70 -22.48 -41.41
N GLY A 817 -40.68 -21.93 -42.08
CA GLY A 817 -40.41 -20.48 -42.16
C GLY A 817 -39.22 -20.00 -41.33
N ASN A 818 -38.62 -20.84 -40.49
CA ASN A 818 -37.37 -20.53 -39.79
C ASN A 818 -36.14 -20.88 -40.66
N ASP A 819 -35.13 -20.00 -40.65
CA ASP A 819 -33.89 -20.23 -41.40
C ASP A 819 -32.91 -21.17 -40.68
N TYR A 820 -32.99 -21.22 -39.35
CA TYR A 820 -32.25 -22.14 -38.50
C TYR A 820 -33.00 -22.35 -37.17
N TYR A 821 -32.65 -23.43 -36.46
CA TYR A 821 -33.03 -23.69 -35.08
C TYR A 821 -31.76 -23.80 -34.23
N LEU A 822 -31.77 -23.18 -33.05
CA LEU A 822 -30.67 -23.20 -32.08
C LEU A 822 -31.16 -23.76 -30.75
N SER A 823 -30.46 -24.74 -30.22
CA SER A 823 -30.69 -25.31 -28.90
C SER A 823 -29.38 -25.42 -28.14
N GLN A 824 -29.38 -25.00 -26.88
CA GLN A 824 -28.26 -25.18 -25.96
C GLN A 824 -28.75 -25.97 -24.75
N GLY A 825 -28.03 -27.03 -24.36
CA GLY A 825 -28.52 -27.93 -23.32
C GLY A 825 -27.57 -29.09 -23.03
N SER A 826 -28.14 -30.25 -22.68
CA SER A 826 -27.35 -31.45 -22.41
C SER A 826 -27.14 -32.30 -23.67
N ALA A 827 -26.01 -33.01 -23.75
CA ALA A 827 -25.73 -33.99 -24.81
C ALA A 827 -26.84 -35.05 -24.94
N ARG A 828 -27.40 -35.49 -23.80
CA ARG A 828 -28.55 -36.42 -23.76
C ARG A 828 -29.79 -35.84 -24.43
N SER A 829 -30.10 -34.57 -24.18
CA SER A 829 -31.24 -33.89 -24.81
C SER A 829 -31.05 -33.77 -26.31
N MET A 830 -29.84 -33.40 -26.75
CA MET A 830 -29.48 -33.30 -28.17
C MET A 830 -29.59 -34.65 -28.89
N ALA A 831 -28.98 -35.71 -28.33
CA ALA A 831 -29.01 -37.05 -28.92
C ALA A 831 -30.44 -37.60 -29.04
N ASN A 832 -31.27 -37.40 -28.01
CA ASN A 832 -32.67 -37.79 -28.06
C ASN A 832 -33.47 -36.99 -29.09
N TYR A 833 -33.16 -35.70 -29.27
CA TYR A 833 -33.84 -34.83 -30.23
C TYR A 833 -33.53 -35.21 -31.68
N LEU A 834 -32.32 -35.70 -31.94
CA LEU A 834 -31.87 -36.12 -33.28
C LEU A 834 -32.07 -37.62 -33.55
N LYS A 835 -32.66 -38.36 -32.62
CA LYS A 835 -32.91 -39.80 -32.75
C LYS A 835 -33.83 -40.10 -33.95
N ASN A 836 -33.59 -41.21 -34.64
CA ASN A 836 -34.36 -41.65 -35.81
C ASN A 836 -34.19 -40.77 -37.07
N TYR A 837 -33.13 -39.96 -37.16
CA TYR A 837 -32.81 -39.21 -38.37
C TYR A 837 -31.44 -39.62 -38.92
N ASN A 838 -31.36 -39.80 -40.24
CA ASN A 838 -30.08 -39.77 -40.95
C ASN A 838 -29.68 -38.31 -41.11
N LEU A 839 -28.54 -37.94 -40.54
CA LEU A 839 -28.03 -36.59 -40.43
C LEU A 839 -26.94 -36.34 -41.49
N THR A 840 -26.96 -35.14 -42.05
CA THR A 840 -25.82 -34.57 -42.78
C THR A 840 -25.39 -33.31 -42.05
N GLY A 841 -24.10 -33.15 -41.78
CA GLY A 841 -23.59 -32.00 -41.04
C GLY A 841 -22.23 -32.28 -40.39
N THR A 842 -21.85 -31.46 -39.43
CA THR A 842 -20.54 -31.52 -38.77
C THR A 842 -20.71 -31.35 -37.27
N ALA A 843 -19.99 -32.13 -36.48
CA ALA A 843 -19.87 -31.96 -35.03
C ALA A 843 -18.44 -31.56 -34.68
N TYR A 844 -18.29 -30.53 -33.85
CA TYR A 844 -17.02 -30.02 -33.35
C TYR A 844 -16.96 -30.27 -31.84
N ILE A 845 -15.90 -30.93 -31.38
CA ILE A 845 -15.72 -31.37 -30.01
C ILE A 845 -14.39 -30.83 -29.49
N ALA A 846 -14.43 -30.03 -28.43
CA ALA A 846 -13.25 -29.69 -27.63
C ALA A 846 -13.14 -30.65 -26.46
N VAL A 847 -11.93 -31.16 -26.18
CA VAL A 847 -11.67 -32.10 -25.08
C VAL A 847 -10.67 -31.53 -24.08
N ASP A 848 -10.74 -32.02 -22.84
CA ASP A 848 -9.99 -31.46 -21.69
C ASP A 848 -8.46 -31.52 -21.88
N ASP A 849 -7.97 -32.61 -22.51
CA ASP A 849 -6.54 -32.86 -22.72
C ASP A 849 -6.27 -33.67 -24.00
N ASP A 850 -5.01 -33.70 -24.43
CA ASP A 850 -4.57 -34.45 -25.60
C ASP A 850 -4.94 -35.93 -25.46
N ASN A 851 -5.66 -36.48 -26.44
CA ASN A 851 -6.20 -37.86 -26.42
C ASN A 851 -7.19 -38.15 -25.27
N SER A 852 -7.77 -37.11 -24.65
CA SER A 852 -8.87 -37.28 -23.70
C SER A 852 -10.16 -37.58 -24.46
N GLU A 853 -10.96 -38.51 -23.93
CA GLU A 853 -12.34 -38.72 -24.38
C GLU A 853 -13.31 -37.73 -23.68
N VAL A 854 -12.85 -36.93 -22.70
CA VAL A 854 -13.71 -36.03 -21.93
C VAL A 854 -13.94 -34.72 -22.68
N ALA A 855 -15.18 -34.49 -23.12
CA ALA A 855 -15.57 -33.28 -23.84
C ALA A 855 -15.85 -32.09 -22.90
N THR A 856 -15.34 -30.90 -23.26
CA THR A 856 -15.60 -29.62 -22.60
C THR A 856 -16.64 -28.80 -23.35
N ASP A 857 -16.63 -28.81 -24.67
CA ASP A 857 -17.56 -28.06 -25.51
C ASP A 857 -17.91 -28.85 -26.77
N ILE A 858 -19.18 -28.86 -27.13
CA ILE A 858 -19.72 -29.59 -28.28
C ILE A 858 -20.60 -28.65 -29.10
N TYR A 859 -20.26 -28.48 -30.36
CA TYR A 859 -21.05 -27.73 -31.34
C TYR A 859 -21.46 -28.66 -32.47
N VAL A 860 -22.75 -28.82 -32.71
CA VAL A 860 -23.28 -29.66 -33.80
C VAL A 860 -24.04 -28.81 -34.78
N TRP A 861 -23.66 -28.86 -36.06
CA TRP A 861 -24.42 -28.28 -37.16
C TRP A 861 -25.06 -29.38 -37.99
N VAL A 862 -26.40 -29.40 -38.07
CA VAL A 862 -27.16 -30.29 -38.94
C VAL A 862 -27.60 -29.51 -40.18
N SER A 863 -26.94 -29.78 -41.31
CA SER A 863 -27.25 -29.14 -42.59
C SER A 863 -28.50 -29.75 -43.27
N SER A 864 -28.75 -31.05 -43.07
CA SER A 864 -29.98 -31.73 -43.48
C SER A 864 -30.26 -32.96 -42.61
N ALA A 865 -31.53 -33.33 -42.45
CA ALA A 865 -31.93 -34.52 -41.69
C ALA A 865 -33.08 -35.23 -42.42
N THR A 866 -32.99 -36.55 -42.57
CA THR A 866 -34.06 -37.39 -43.16
C THR A 866 -34.56 -38.38 -42.12
N TYR A 867 -35.87 -38.37 -41.82
CA TYR A 867 -36.44 -39.32 -40.87
C TYR A 867 -36.31 -40.77 -41.38
N VAL A 868 -35.84 -41.66 -40.51
CA VAL A 868 -35.63 -43.10 -40.77
C VAL A 868 -36.17 -44.00 -39.65
N GLY A 869 -36.93 -43.43 -38.72
CA GLY A 869 -37.64 -44.23 -37.71
C GLY A 869 -38.60 -45.23 -38.37
N PRO A 870 -39.01 -46.28 -37.63
CA PRO A 870 -39.97 -47.24 -38.14
C PRO A 870 -41.18 -46.50 -38.72
N VAL A 871 -41.53 -46.85 -39.96
CA VAL A 871 -42.81 -46.43 -40.54
C VAL A 871 -43.86 -47.08 -39.66
N ASN A 872 -44.53 -46.28 -38.83
CA ASN A 872 -45.73 -46.73 -38.13
C ASN A 872 -46.77 -47.04 -39.20
N ASP A 873 -46.83 -48.31 -39.61
CA ASP A 873 -48.07 -48.86 -40.13
C ASP A 873 -48.93 -49.10 -38.89
N GLU A 874 -49.87 -48.19 -38.62
CA GLU A 874 -50.77 -48.20 -37.44
C GLU A 874 -51.55 -49.53 -37.26
N THR A 875 -51.43 -50.46 -38.21
CA THR A 875 -52.12 -51.75 -38.23
C THR A 875 -51.45 -52.85 -37.38
N THR A 876 -50.15 -52.78 -37.07
CA THR A 876 -49.45 -53.85 -36.31
C THR A 876 -49.40 -53.66 -34.80
N GLU A 877 -49.40 -52.42 -34.30
CA GLU A 877 -49.44 -52.18 -32.84
C GLU A 877 -50.78 -52.58 -32.21
N GLU A 878 -51.89 -52.42 -32.94
CA GLU A 878 -53.22 -52.82 -32.47
C GLU A 878 -53.34 -54.36 -32.37
N GLU A 879 -52.79 -55.12 -33.33
CA GLU A 879 -52.78 -56.59 -33.28
C GLU A 879 -51.86 -57.14 -32.16
N ASP A 880 -50.68 -56.54 -31.94
CA ASP A 880 -49.75 -56.97 -30.88
C ASP A 880 -50.28 -56.61 -29.47
N LEU A 881 -50.96 -55.46 -29.33
CA LEU A 881 -51.65 -55.09 -28.09
C LEU A 881 -52.88 -55.99 -27.84
N GLU A 882 -53.65 -56.34 -28.88
CA GLU A 882 -54.74 -57.32 -28.78
C GLU A 882 -54.22 -58.72 -28.43
N ALA A 883 -53.07 -59.14 -28.95
CA ALA A 883 -52.45 -60.42 -28.63
C ALA A 883 -51.94 -60.47 -27.17
N ALA A 884 -51.31 -59.39 -26.70
CA ALA A 884 -50.91 -59.24 -25.30
C ALA A 884 -52.13 -59.21 -24.38
N GLN A 885 -53.20 -58.49 -24.74
CA GLN A 885 -54.45 -58.44 -23.98
C GLN A 885 -55.13 -59.80 -23.95
N LYS A 886 -55.14 -60.54 -25.07
CA LYS A 886 -55.70 -61.89 -25.14
C LYS A 886 -54.96 -62.89 -24.25
N LEU A 887 -53.65 -62.77 -24.08
CA LEU A 887 -52.90 -63.59 -23.12
C LEU A 887 -53.31 -63.29 -21.66
N VAL A 888 -53.54 -62.02 -21.33
CA VAL A 888 -54.06 -61.61 -20.02
C VAL A 888 -55.47 -62.15 -19.81
N ASP A 889 -56.37 -62.00 -20.79
CA ASP A 889 -57.75 -62.47 -20.73
C ASP A 889 -57.85 -64.01 -20.64
N ASP A 890 -57.07 -64.74 -21.45
CA ASP A 890 -57.02 -66.22 -21.44
C ASP A 890 -56.51 -66.74 -20.08
N TYR A 891 -55.54 -66.04 -19.48
CA TYR A 891 -55.02 -66.36 -18.15
C TYR A 891 -56.09 -66.16 -17.07
N LEU A 892 -56.77 -65.01 -17.08
CA LEU A 892 -57.84 -64.70 -16.11
C LEU A 892 -59.07 -65.59 -16.26
N ALA A 893 -59.40 -66.00 -17.48
CA ALA A 893 -60.51 -66.92 -17.73
C ALA A 893 -60.21 -68.35 -17.22
N SER A 894 -58.94 -68.73 -17.10
CA SER A 894 -58.52 -70.06 -16.66
C SER A 894 -58.52 -70.27 -15.14
N ASP A 895 -58.45 -69.18 -14.36
CA ASP A 895 -58.26 -69.27 -12.90
C ASP A 895 -59.16 -68.29 -12.10
N THR A 896 -60.46 -68.34 -12.38
CA THR A 896 -61.48 -67.64 -11.58
C THR A 896 -62.14 -68.58 -10.59
N ALA A 897 -61.45 -68.90 -9.49
CA ALA A 897 -62.06 -69.55 -8.33
C ALA A 897 -61.46 -68.99 -7.03
N ALA A 898 -62.30 -68.78 -6.02
CA ALA A 898 -61.89 -68.30 -4.70
C ALA A 898 -60.72 -69.14 -4.16
N LEU A 899 -59.64 -68.46 -3.74
CA LEU A 899 -58.42 -69.14 -3.34
C LEU A 899 -58.46 -69.49 -1.85
N GLU A 900 -58.43 -70.78 -1.58
CA GLU A 900 -58.21 -71.34 -0.25
C GLU A 900 -56.74 -71.74 -0.11
N TYR A 901 -56.05 -71.16 0.87
CA TYR A 901 -54.65 -71.49 1.18
C TYR A 901 -54.55 -72.06 2.59
N ASP A 902 -54.01 -73.27 2.72
CA ASP A 902 -53.64 -73.85 4.00
C ASP A 902 -52.23 -73.40 4.40
N TYR A 903 -52.07 -72.94 5.65
CA TYR A 903 -50.80 -72.45 6.17
C TYR A 903 -50.49 -73.09 7.54
N GLU A 904 -49.28 -73.64 7.71
CA GLU A 904 -48.87 -74.39 8.91
C GLU A 904 -48.27 -73.51 10.04
N SER A 905 -48.31 -72.19 9.93
CA SER A 905 -47.77 -71.27 10.97
C SER A 905 -48.88 -70.64 11.81
N GLU A 906 -48.58 -70.37 13.09
CA GLU A 906 -49.54 -69.80 14.06
C GLU A 906 -50.13 -68.44 13.62
N THR A 907 -49.43 -67.70 12.75
CA THR A 907 -49.91 -66.41 12.18
C THR A 907 -49.28 -66.14 10.80
N PRO A 908 -50.01 -66.30 9.68
CA PRO A 908 -49.51 -65.93 8.35
C PRO A 908 -49.40 -64.40 8.17
N THR A 909 -48.36 -63.92 7.47
CA THR A 909 -48.18 -62.50 7.16
C THR A 909 -48.50 -62.15 5.70
N ALA A 910 -48.74 -60.86 5.42
CA ALA A 910 -48.97 -60.38 4.06
C ALA A 910 -47.79 -60.65 3.10
N SER A 911 -46.56 -60.66 3.61
CA SER A 911 -45.37 -61.00 2.82
C SER A 911 -45.32 -62.48 2.46
N ASP A 912 -45.75 -63.36 3.37
CA ASP A 912 -45.79 -64.81 3.13
C ASP A 912 -46.80 -65.15 2.02
N LEU A 913 -47.98 -64.53 2.07
CA LEU A 913 -49.01 -64.65 1.03
C LEU A 913 -48.54 -64.10 -0.31
N LYS A 914 -47.90 -62.92 -0.32
CA LYS A 914 -47.34 -62.33 -1.54
C LYS A 914 -46.33 -63.26 -2.22
N SER A 915 -45.43 -63.87 -1.46
CA SER A 915 -44.41 -64.76 -2.02
C SER A 915 -44.99 -66.07 -2.56
N LYS A 916 -45.96 -66.67 -1.85
CA LYS A 916 -46.60 -67.92 -2.28
C LYS A 916 -47.46 -67.70 -3.53
N MET A 917 -48.28 -66.66 -3.56
CA MET A 917 -49.12 -66.34 -4.73
C MET A 917 -48.29 -65.99 -5.97
N ALA A 918 -47.20 -65.23 -5.82
CA ALA A 918 -46.32 -64.93 -6.95
C ALA A 918 -45.66 -66.19 -7.54
N THR A 919 -45.51 -67.26 -6.75
CA THR A 919 -44.92 -68.52 -7.20
C THR A 919 -45.96 -69.42 -7.84
N ASP A 920 -47.14 -69.56 -7.23
CA ASP A 920 -48.21 -70.46 -7.72
C ASP A 920 -48.87 -69.92 -9.02
N TYR A 921 -48.83 -68.60 -9.24
CA TYR A 921 -49.40 -67.93 -10.42
C TYR A 921 -48.39 -67.68 -11.56
N ALA A 922 -47.10 -67.95 -11.38
CA ALA A 922 -46.14 -67.75 -12.45
C ALA A 922 -46.32 -68.80 -13.57
N ALA A 923 -46.57 -68.34 -14.80
CA ALA A 923 -46.60 -69.18 -16.00
C ALA A 923 -45.64 -68.62 -17.05
N ASP A 924 -45.20 -69.48 -17.97
CA ASP A 924 -44.20 -69.12 -18.99
C ASP A 924 -44.73 -67.98 -19.88
N GLY A 925 -44.05 -66.82 -19.84
CA GLY A 925 -44.42 -65.62 -20.62
C GLY A 925 -45.45 -64.68 -20.00
N VAL A 926 -45.93 -64.91 -18.78
CA VAL A 926 -46.85 -64.01 -18.05
C VAL A 926 -46.25 -63.61 -16.71
N THR A 927 -46.21 -62.31 -16.43
CA THR A 927 -45.68 -61.78 -15.16
C THR A 927 -46.83 -61.40 -14.23
N VAL A 928 -46.89 -62.04 -13.06
CA VAL A 928 -47.92 -61.77 -12.06
C VAL A 928 -47.32 -61.03 -10.88
N SER A 929 -47.88 -59.85 -10.56
CA SER A 929 -47.49 -59.07 -9.39
C SER A 929 -48.64 -58.99 -8.40
N VAL A 930 -48.36 -59.34 -7.14
CA VAL A 930 -49.38 -59.43 -6.08
C VAL A 930 -49.14 -58.36 -5.03
N ARG A 931 -50.20 -57.63 -4.67
CA ARG A 931 -50.22 -56.70 -3.55
C ARG A 931 -51.38 -57.04 -2.63
N VAL A 932 -51.07 -57.50 -1.41
CA VAL A 932 -52.09 -57.70 -0.37
C VAL A 932 -52.58 -56.33 0.11
N THR A 933 -53.86 -56.05 -0.07
CA THR A 933 -54.47 -54.74 0.22
C THR A 933 -55.19 -54.71 1.56
N SER A 934 -55.68 -55.84 2.04
CA SER A 934 -56.20 -55.96 3.40
C SER A 934 -55.96 -57.35 3.99
N PHE A 935 -55.68 -57.39 5.29
CA PHE A 935 -55.44 -58.61 6.03
C PHE A 935 -56.15 -58.50 7.39
N SER A 936 -57.15 -59.34 7.64
CA SER A 936 -57.93 -59.28 8.88
C SER A 936 -57.64 -60.49 9.76
N THR A 937 -57.05 -60.26 10.93
CA THR A 937 -56.70 -61.33 11.88
C THR A 937 -57.94 -61.84 12.62
N PRO A 938 -58.06 -63.16 12.89
CA PRO A 938 -59.27 -63.72 13.47
C PRO A 938 -59.46 -63.27 14.92
N THR A 939 -60.67 -62.78 15.22
CA THR A 939 -61.17 -62.69 16.59
C THR A 939 -61.90 -64.01 16.88
N ALA A 940 -61.17 -64.99 17.40
CA ALA A 940 -61.66 -66.33 17.79
C ALA A 940 -62.32 -67.16 16.65
N GLY A 941 -61.48 -67.86 15.87
CA GLY A 941 -61.86 -68.87 14.86
C GLY A 941 -60.72 -69.12 13.86
N ASN A 942 -60.46 -70.37 13.46
CA ASN A 942 -59.26 -70.81 12.71
C ASN A 942 -59.20 -70.39 11.21
N VAL A 943 -59.88 -69.29 10.84
CA VAL A 943 -59.97 -68.82 9.44
C VAL A 943 -59.67 -67.32 9.39
N THR A 944 -58.67 -66.94 8.59
CA THR A 944 -58.28 -65.55 8.32
C THR A 944 -58.74 -65.19 6.92
N SER A 945 -59.38 -64.03 6.72
CA SER A 945 -59.71 -63.54 5.38
C SER A 945 -58.83 -62.35 5.01
N ALA A 946 -58.35 -62.39 3.77
CA ALA A 946 -57.52 -61.34 3.18
C ALA A 946 -58.10 -60.90 1.83
N THR A 947 -57.79 -59.68 1.43
CA THR A 947 -58.06 -59.20 0.07
C THR A 947 -56.72 -58.81 -0.55
N ALA A 948 -56.49 -59.23 -1.78
CA ALA A 948 -55.31 -58.86 -2.53
C ALA A 948 -55.70 -58.29 -3.89
N GLU A 949 -54.98 -57.25 -4.30
CA GLU A 949 -54.96 -56.80 -5.69
C GLU A 949 -53.86 -57.58 -6.41
N VAL A 950 -54.26 -58.28 -7.47
CA VAL A 950 -53.35 -59.00 -8.37
C VAL A 950 -53.34 -58.24 -9.68
N THR A 951 -52.15 -57.88 -10.14
CA THR A 951 -51.94 -57.33 -11.48
C THR A 951 -51.29 -58.41 -12.33
N VAL A 952 -51.98 -58.82 -13.38
CA VAL A 952 -51.47 -59.74 -14.40
C VAL A 952 -51.01 -58.91 -15.59
N SER A 953 -49.79 -59.17 -16.06
CA SER A 953 -49.22 -58.48 -17.21
C SER A 953 -48.62 -59.48 -18.19
N ALA A 954 -48.86 -59.27 -19.48
CA ALA A 954 -48.23 -60.01 -20.56
C ALA A 954 -47.61 -59.02 -21.56
N THR A 955 -46.44 -59.37 -22.09
CA THR A 955 -45.72 -58.55 -23.07
C THR A 955 -45.50 -59.38 -24.33
N VAL A 956 -45.92 -58.84 -25.48
CA VAL A 956 -45.68 -59.41 -26.81
C VAL A 956 -45.03 -58.33 -27.66
N ASN A 957 -43.86 -58.61 -28.23
CA ASN A 957 -43.11 -57.69 -29.10
C ASN A 957 -43.03 -56.26 -28.54
N GLU A 958 -42.61 -56.14 -27.27
CA GLU A 958 -42.45 -54.88 -26.52
C GLU A 958 -43.74 -54.14 -26.13
N GLN A 959 -44.91 -54.52 -26.66
CA GLN A 959 -46.21 -54.03 -26.21
C GLN A 959 -46.70 -54.80 -24.99
N THR A 960 -47.16 -54.08 -23.97
CA THR A 960 -47.53 -54.68 -22.67
C THR A 960 -48.99 -54.39 -22.36
N ALA A 961 -49.78 -55.45 -22.19
CA ALA A 961 -51.12 -55.37 -21.65
C ALA A 961 -51.11 -55.75 -20.15
N SER A 962 -51.96 -55.11 -19.35
CA SER A 962 -52.08 -55.43 -17.94
C SER A 962 -53.49 -55.23 -17.42
N GLU A 963 -53.95 -56.16 -16.58
CA GLU A 963 -55.26 -56.07 -15.94
C GLU A 963 -55.14 -56.29 -14.43
N LYS A 964 -55.94 -55.52 -13.68
CA LYS A 964 -55.96 -55.54 -12.21
C LYS A 964 -57.25 -56.15 -11.71
N LEU A 965 -57.15 -57.14 -10.82
CA LEU A 965 -58.29 -57.73 -10.15
C LEU A 965 -58.10 -57.72 -8.64
N THR A 966 -59.23 -57.59 -7.93
CA THR A 966 -59.29 -57.77 -6.49
C THR A 966 -59.82 -59.16 -6.19
N VAL A 967 -59.01 -59.99 -5.54
CA VAL A 967 -59.38 -61.36 -5.13
C VAL A 967 -59.49 -61.45 -3.62
N SER A 968 -60.52 -62.16 -3.16
CA SER A 968 -60.70 -62.51 -1.75
C SER A 968 -60.05 -63.86 -1.48
N ILE A 969 -59.24 -63.93 -0.42
CA ILE A 969 -58.44 -65.09 -0.04
C ILE A 969 -58.94 -65.57 1.32
N THR A 970 -59.18 -66.88 1.43
CA THR A 970 -59.48 -67.52 2.70
C THR A 970 -58.26 -68.34 3.13
N VAL A 971 -57.73 -68.06 4.31
CA VAL A 971 -56.56 -68.75 4.86
C VAL A 971 -56.99 -69.59 6.06
N THR A 972 -56.79 -70.90 5.97
CA THR A 972 -57.14 -71.86 7.03
C THR A 972 -55.88 -72.25 7.79
N ASN A 973 -55.91 -72.16 9.11
CA ASN A 973 -54.79 -72.60 9.95
C ASN A 973 -54.99 -74.08 10.35
N THR A 974 -54.11 -74.96 9.86
CA THR A 974 -54.17 -76.42 10.10
C THR A 974 -53.43 -76.87 11.36
N SER A 975 -52.77 -75.96 12.10
CA SER A 975 -51.90 -76.29 13.25
C SER A 975 -52.60 -76.39 14.63
N VAL A 976 -53.93 -76.27 14.70
CA VAL A 976 -54.71 -76.47 15.94
C VAL A 976 -55.78 -77.53 15.74
N ALA A 977 -55.42 -78.79 16.05
CA ALA A 977 -56.34 -79.86 16.43
C ALA A 977 -56.07 -80.26 17.89
#